data_AF-G4YVD4-F1
#
_entry.id   AF-G4YVD4-F1
#
_cell.length_a   1.000
_cell.length_b   1.000
_cell.length_c   1.000
_cell.angle_alpha   90.00
_cell.angle_beta   90.00
_cell.angle_gamma   90.00
#
_symmetry.space_group_name_H-M   'P 1'
#
loop_
_entity.id
_entity.type
_entity.pdbx_description
1 polymer ?
#
loop_
_entity_poly.entity_id
_entity_poly.type
_entity_poly.pdbx_seq_one_letter_code
_entity_poly.pdbx_strand_id
1 'polypeptide(L)'
;MLRRIKERARADFHRQRLPPGSSSTTEDGVGVSRSKVPAEFFEEVQQQEASNDALRRQLELLRRLQLENNRFRQESRALRERNEALKERDELREREVKRLRDEVSEMDARAQQDQMGLATAAQTAHKLKVTQKRLTAAQSEIREYQTALQEARDARDQLQVSSQSEISELILEVKRWKRNTKQLRQQENRTVEELEFYKKTVAALEEEVAERRSQLKDAKREIADLTAMIKEKTAQCESVEASAADCVKRMEEGMEGLQKTHSQEREKRKKVENVRSTMQMQLDRMQAENGLLLEKQRELEHQLSVFKEHWKERKSAYQDQLQRFGSQLEEHVAKHKSDATTIGNMREEYEILESHLGEVEAVTKDLKFEVAAELRTAQKQVEALRKYAERALHNSSDSDDAALETAVDCERSRREEVWQEVPELQVVQAAISALRNEMMNVVHEFQRARHLVRQQGSKLALAVERATELEHLRAEDATKMKELREQRKLAEQAREIISQEKTEVLKWSEQACEKSEELEAELKKCGQLVLRLRKELHHALKTEESWDGPDSVDVEPLARSVASLGKEVDAVVSMRDHWRLDSEKQSRGLQEAQDDLRAIEKELTAKEEEFKEALEEMERVHNKNAQEQKLHFEQRIEDVDSERSTLETRLQEESARLAEAEENNAKLQHMVDGFEQDLPVFATILHLFVLVVQPLILQVSELLAQRRLLLRENAEFAQAHEQIECIGQVLKEMIPAAAPNEEKAKERQRRRLFRRVVIAVAFGLCAPLKVVRSRKRASALSSQPTVIKVLPPQQTLSRLSLRPLLERLKKMEITEKVAEVMESASASSGYVPSSFGSLILKVVMAINPAAKELLLASTNGTFHCQALLERRRRPVKMRVAARGDMTDYDTAPLSEEDIPTVALIRKRILALGKRVEDLHYQRNSLQKENYEFQFQLDQQANSLEDMEVLLKKTEELQDEMATLRSQNDQEMQRTQLEQQAKDQEIQSREDELVEAQAKIETLQVEVSDAEGRIARMEAEKASLRLELDQLKSSSIEEEVKADKAKAAARRQEEEVRSLKQASRRRQRCRRW
;
A
#
# COMPACT_ATOMS: atom_id res chain seq x y z
N MET A 1 -49.53 -147.07 45.12
CA MET A 1 -50.00 -147.83 43.95
C MET A 1 -48.80 -148.37 43.17
N LEU A 2 -48.15 -149.45 43.66
CA LEU A 2 -47.42 -150.41 42.81
C LEU A 2 -47.10 -151.77 43.49
N ARG A 3 -47.34 -151.91 44.81
CA ARG A 3 -47.52 -153.24 45.44
C ARG A 3 -48.83 -153.96 45.08
N ARG A 4 -49.71 -153.35 44.25
CA ARG A 4 -50.95 -153.96 43.73
C ARG A 4 -50.93 -154.18 42.20
N ILE A 5 -49.78 -154.60 41.66
CA ILE A 5 -49.68 -155.19 40.30
C ILE A 5 -49.04 -156.61 40.34
N LYS A 6 -48.40 -157.00 41.45
CA LYS A 6 -47.84 -158.35 41.69
C LYS A 6 -47.86 -158.69 43.19
N GLU A 7 -49.02 -158.65 43.83
CA GLU A 7 -49.74 -159.90 44.07
C GLU A 7 -50.48 -160.47 42.85
N ARG A 8 -49.83 -161.41 42.14
CA ARG A 8 -50.53 -162.49 41.41
C ARG A 8 -50.33 -163.87 42.10
N ALA A 9 -49.93 -163.80 43.36
CA ALA A 9 -49.92 -164.78 44.43
C ALA A 9 -50.02 -163.88 45.69
N ARG A 10 -51.19 -163.61 46.29
CA ARG A 10 -52.29 -164.52 46.71
C ARG A 10 -51.72 -165.62 47.61
N ALA A 11 -51.85 -165.60 48.93
CA ALA A 11 -52.98 -165.21 49.82
C ALA A 11 -54.08 -166.27 50.00
N ASP A 12 -53.65 -167.46 50.42
CA ASP A 12 -54.27 -168.17 51.55
C ASP A 12 -53.34 -167.89 52.76
N PHE A 13 -53.67 -167.09 53.79
CA PHE A 13 -54.90 -166.82 54.54
C PHE A 13 -55.22 -167.89 55.60
N HIS A 14 -54.67 -167.65 56.80
CA HIS A 14 -54.90 -168.32 58.10
C HIS A 14 -54.55 -169.81 58.26
N ARG A 15 -53.71 -170.09 59.27
CA ARG A 15 -54.23 -170.76 60.48
C ARG A 15 -53.57 -170.25 61.75
N GLN A 16 -54.23 -170.47 62.88
CA GLN A 16 -53.83 -169.98 64.20
C GLN A 16 -53.05 -171.04 64.99
N ARG A 17 -52.27 -170.55 65.95
CA ARG A 17 -52.05 -171.09 67.31
C ARG A 17 -51.73 -172.59 67.54
N LEU A 18 -50.62 -172.74 68.28
CA LEU A 18 -50.33 -173.67 69.38
C LEU A 18 -49.59 -175.00 69.07
N PRO A 19 -48.83 -175.54 70.05
CA PRO A 19 -47.86 -176.65 69.91
C PRO A 19 -48.34 -177.84 70.79
N PRO A 20 -47.51 -178.68 71.49
CA PRO A 20 -46.07 -179.00 71.41
C PRO A 20 -45.78 -180.53 71.41
N GLY A 21 -44.51 -180.94 71.60
CA GLY A 21 -44.22 -182.20 72.33
C GLY A 21 -42.99 -183.02 71.91
N SER A 22 -42.32 -183.60 72.92
CA SER A 22 -41.63 -184.91 73.02
C SER A 22 -41.25 -185.69 71.73
N SER A 23 -40.03 -186.21 71.50
CA SER A 23 -39.03 -186.93 72.33
C SER A 23 -39.23 -188.46 72.47
N SER A 24 -38.09 -189.17 72.65
CA SER A 24 -37.93 -190.53 73.23
C SER A 24 -38.60 -191.75 72.58
N THR A 25 -37.84 -192.39 71.70
CA THR A 25 -37.43 -193.83 71.72
C THR A 25 -38.05 -194.83 72.72
N THR A 26 -38.53 -195.96 72.16
CA THR A 26 -38.36 -197.39 72.59
C THR A 26 -38.70 -197.88 74.01
N GLU A 27 -39.60 -198.87 74.10
CA GLU A 27 -39.76 -199.78 75.27
C GLU A 27 -40.45 -201.12 74.86
N ASP A 28 -40.14 -202.20 75.61
CA ASP A 28 -40.93 -203.41 75.98
C ASP A 28 -41.59 -204.38 74.94
N GLY A 29 -41.95 -205.64 75.31
CA GLY A 29 -41.60 -206.41 76.53
C GLY A 29 -42.50 -207.63 76.89
N VAL A 30 -41.89 -208.63 77.58
CA VAL A 30 -42.47 -209.61 78.54
C VAL A 30 -43.40 -210.78 78.09
N GLY A 31 -43.10 -212.01 78.59
CA GLY A 31 -44.07 -213.11 78.82
C GLY A 31 -43.53 -214.56 78.64
N VAL A 32 -43.81 -215.61 79.45
CA VAL A 32 -43.84 -215.80 80.94
C VAL A 32 -44.07 -217.31 81.29
N SER A 33 -43.62 -217.76 82.48
CA SER A 33 -43.98 -219.04 83.19
C SER A 33 -43.22 -220.36 82.81
N ARG A 34 -43.22 -221.49 83.57
CA ARG A 34 -43.86 -221.86 84.88
C ARG A 34 -43.21 -223.06 85.64
N SER A 35 -42.95 -222.88 86.94
CA SER A 35 -43.19 -223.79 88.11
C SER A 35 -42.63 -225.23 88.33
N LYS A 36 -42.00 -225.38 89.52
CA LYS A 36 -42.23 -226.36 90.64
C LYS A 36 -41.52 -227.75 90.75
N VAL A 37 -40.70 -227.88 91.83
CA VAL A 37 -40.65 -228.99 92.88
C VAL A 37 -40.17 -230.39 92.43
N PRO A 38 -39.57 -231.29 93.29
CA PRO A 38 -38.94 -231.20 94.65
C PRO A 38 -37.41 -231.53 94.61
N ALA A 39 -36.64 -231.71 95.69
CA ALA A 39 -36.56 -231.04 97.00
C ALA A 39 -35.20 -231.29 97.69
N GLU A 40 -34.62 -232.51 97.62
CA GLU A 40 -33.46 -232.92 98.44
C GLU A 40 -32.16 -233.22 97.66
N PHE A 41 -32.18 -233.18 96.32
CA PHE A 41 -30.95 -233.04 95.51
C PHE A 41 -30.48 -231.57 95.42
N PHE A 42 -31.14 -230.66 96.15
CA PHE A 42 -30.98 -229.21 95.98
C PHE A 42 -29.75 -228.62 96.67
N GLU A 43 -29.28 -229.16 97.79
CA GLU A 43 -28.21 -228.51 98.56
C GLU A 43 -26.85 -228.58 97.85
N GLU A 44 -26.49 -229.74 97.28
CA GLU A 44 -25.24 -229.93 96.54
C GLU A 44 -25.23 -229.12 95.23
N VAL A 45 -26.39 -229.01 94.56
CA VAL A 45 -26.57 -228.15 93.38
C VAL A 45 -26.51 -226.66 93.74
N GLN A 46 -27.17 -226.22 94.82
CA GLN A 46 -27.16 -224.81 95.26
C GLN A 46 -25.74 -224.29 95.51
N GLN A 47 -24.87 -225.10 96.08
CA GLN A 47 -23.48 -224.69 96.35
C GLN A 47 -22.67 -224.52 95.06
N GLN A 48 -23.02 -225.24 93.99
CA GLN A 48 -22.43 -225.12 92.66
C GLN A 48 -23.07 -223.99 91.82
N GLU A 49 -24.37 -223.69 92.02
CA GLU A 49 -25.06 -222.53 91.44
C GLU A 49 -24.56 -221.21 92.04
N ALA A 50 -24.37 -221.13 93.36
CA ALA A 50 -23.84 -219.93 94.03
C ALA A 50 -22.46 -219.50 93.48
N SER A 51 -21.62 -220.48 93.12
CA SER A 51 -20.33 -220.25 92.45
C SER A 51 -20.50 -219.67 91.04
N ASN A 52 -21.42 -220.23 90.23
CA ASN A 52 -21.74 -219.73 88.90
C ASN A 52 -22.31 -218.30 88.92
N ASP A 53 -23.15 -217.99 89.90
CA ASP A 53 -23.78 -216.67 90.02
C ASP A 53 -22.79 -215.58 90.44
N ALA A 54 -21.75 -215.92 91.20
CA ALA A 54 -20.63 -215.01 91.47
C ALA A 54 -19.86 -214.65 90.18
N LEU A 55 -19.58 -215.64 89.32
CA LEU A 55 -18.90 -215.43 88.03
C LEU A 55 -19.75 -214.62 87.04
N ARG A 56 -21.07 -214.84 87.00
CA ARG A 56 -22.01 -214.04 86.18
C ARG A 56 -21.95 -212.56 86.56
N ARG A 57 -21.97 -212.24 87.86
CA ARG A 57 -21.91 -210.85 88.37
C ARG A 57 -20.60 -210.15 88.02
N GLN A 58 -19.47 -210.86 88.02
CA GLN A 58 -18.17 -210.32 87.59
C GLN A 58 -18.13 -210.00 86.08
N LEU A 59 -18.65 -210.89 85.24
CA LEU A 59 -18.77 -210.66 83.78
C LEU A 59 -19.68 -209.47 83.45
N GLU A 60 -20.75 -209.27 84.21
CA GLU A 60 -21.69 -208.18 83.99
C GLU A 60 -21.13 -206.81 84.40
N LEU A 61 -20.32 -206.75 85.46
CA LEU A 61 -19.55 -205.56 85.84
C LEU A 61 -18.56 -205.14 84.73
N LEU A 62 -17.83 -206.11 84.16
CA LEU A 62 -16.91 -205.85 83.04
C LEU A 62 -17.62 -205.26 81.82
N ARG A 63 -18.81 -205.77 81.46
CA ARG A 63 -19.62 -205.23 80.36
C ARG A 63 -20.04 -203.77 80.60
N ARG A 64 -20.43 -203.41 81.82
CA ARG A 64 -20.80 -202.03 82.17
C ARG A 64 -19.62 -201.07 82.03
N LEU A 65 -18.47 -201.42 82.61
CA LEU A 65 -17.23 -200.62 82.50
C LEU A 65 -16.77 -200.45 81.05
N GLN A 66 -16.96 -201.47 80.20
CA GLN A 66 -16.62 -201.40 78.78
C GLN A 66 -17.54 -200.46 77.98
N LEU A 67 -18.84 -200.40 78.32
CA LEU A 67 -19.78 -199.42 77.76
C LEU A 67 -19.44 -197.99 78.20
N GLU A 68 -19.12 -197.77 79.47
CA GLU A 68 -18.70 -196.46 79.98
C GLU A 68 -17.39 -195.99 79.33
N ASN A 69 -16.40 -196.88 79.16
CA ASN A 69 -15.16 -196.53 78.45
C ASN A 69 -15.41 -196.12 77.00
N ASN A 70 -16.33 -196.79 76.30
CA ASN A 70 -16.74 -196.42 74.95
C ASN A 70 -17.47 -195.07 74.92
N ARG A 71 -18.35 -194.79 75.90
CA ARG A 71 -19.03 -193.49 76.05
C ARG A 71 -18.01 -192.36 76.25
N PHE A 72 -17.08 -192.48 77.19
CA PHE A 72 -16.06 -191.46 77.42
C PHE A 72 -15.16 -191.24 76.18
N ARG A 73 -14.88 -192.29 75.40
CA ARG A 73 -14.16 -192.18 74.12
C ARG A 73 -14.95 -191.44 73.04
N GLN A 74 -16.28 -191.49 73.05
CA GLN A 74 -17.15 -190.72 72.15
C GLN A 74 -17.27 -189.26 72.59
N GLU A 75 -17.52 -189.00 73.87
CA GLU A 75 -17.55 -187.64 74.44
C GLU A 75 -16.21 -186.92 74.21
N SER A 76 -15.08 -187.62 74.36
CA SER A 76 -13.73 -187.12 74.08
C SER A 76 -13.40 -186.96 72.58
N ARG A 77 -14.28 -187.34 71.65
CA ARG A 77 -14.20 -187.00 70.21
C ARG A 77 -15.04 -185.77 69.91
N ALA A 78 -16.31 -185.79 70.31
CA ALA A 78 -17.23 -184.67 70.13
C ALA A 78 -16.71 -183.36 70.75
N LEU A 79 -16.00 -183.42 71.89
CA LEU A 79 -15.36 -182.25 72.50
C LEU A 79 -14.13 -181.74 71.73
N ARG A 80 -13.45 -182.56 70.92
CA ARG A 80 -12.36 -182.10 70.04
C ARG A 80 -12.90 -181.50 68.76
N GLU A 81 -13.84 -182.19 68.10
CA GLU A 81 -14.56 -181.71 66.92
C GLU A 81 -15.22 -180.33 67.20
N ARG A 82 -15.84 -180.16 68.37
CA ARG A 82 -16.41 -178.87 68.80
C ARG A 82 -15.37 -177.77 69.06
N ASN A 83 -14.16 -178.12 69.50
CA ASN A 83 -13.08 -177.15 69.70
C ASN A 83 -12.42 -176.75 68.37
N GLU A 84 -12.33 -177.68 67.40
CA GLU A 84 -11.84 -177.39 66.05
C GLU A 84 -12.81 -176.45 65.31
N ALA A 85 -14.12 -176.74 65.33
CA ALA A 85 -15.14 -175.85 64.77
C ALA A 85 -15.19 -174.46 65.45
N LEU A 86 -14.80 -174.34 66.72
CA LEU A 86 -14.65 -173.04 67.39
C LEU A 86 -13.41 -172.27 66.92
N LYS A 87 -12.28 -172.96 66.72
CA LYS A 87 -11.07 -172.35 66.13
C LYS A 87 -11.34 -171.84 64.71
N GLU A 88 -11.93 -172.65 63.85
CA GLU A 88 -12.28 -172.25 62.47
C GLU A 88 -13.14 -170.98 62.44
N ARG A 89 -14.15 -170.91 63.32
CA ARG A 89 -15.02 -169.73 63.45
C ARG A 89 -14.25 -168.50 63.94
N ASP A 90 -13.30 -168.67 64.86
CA ASP A 90 -12.57 -167.55 65.43
C ASP A 90 -11.42 -167.08 64.51
N GLU A 91 -10.80 -167.97 63.72
CA GLU A 91 -9.95 -167.57 62.58
C GLU A 91 -10.74 -166.81 61.49
N LEU A 92 -11.97 -167.25 61.18
CA LEU A 92 -12.85 -166.52 60.24
C LEU A 92 -13.14 -165.10 60.76
N ARG A 93 -13.31 -164.92 62.07
CA ARG A 93 -13.46 -163.59 62.70
C ARG A 93 -12.19 -162.76 62.63
N GLU A 94 -11.00 -163.34 62.79
CA GLU A 94 -9.75 -162.60 62.61
C GLU A 94 -9.57 -162.14 61.15
N ARG A 95 -9.93 -163.00 60.18
CA ARG A 95 -9.98 -162.64 58.75
C ARG A 95 -10.97 -161.49 58.50
N GLU A 96 -12.14 -161.52 59.14
CA GLU A 96 -13.15 -160.44 59.06
C GLU A 96 -12.65 -159.12 59.65
N VAL A 97 -12.10 -159.16 60.86
CA VAL A 97 -11.54 -157.98 61.56
C VAL A 97 -10.35 -157.42 60.80
N LYS A 98 -9.54 -158.25 60.12
CA LYS A 98 -8.49 -157.75 59.24
C LYS A 98 -9.07 -157.02 58.03
N ARG A 99 -10.01 -157.62 57.28
CA ARG A 99 -10.65 -156.96 56.13
C ARG A 99 -11.27 -155.61 56.52
N LEU A 100 -12.00 -155.55 57.64
CA LEU A 100 -12.60 -154.30 58.13
C LEU A 100 -11.57 -153.24 58.54
N ARG A 101 -10.37 -153.62 59.00
CA ARG A 101 -9.28 -152.67 59.27
C ARG A 101 -8.63 -152.18 57.99
N ASP A 102 -8.42 -153.06 57.03
CA ASP A 102 -7.86 -152.71 55.72
C ASP A 102 -8.83 -151.76 54.97
N GLU A 103 -10.14 -152.03 55.00
CA GLU A 103 -11.21 -151.16 54.48
C GLU A 103 -11.27 -149.79 55.17
N VAL A 104 -11.20 -149.74 56.51
CA VAL A 104 -11.15 -148.46 57.25
C VAL A 104 -9.88 -147.67 56.91
N SER A 105 -8.74 -148.33 56.78
CA SER A 105 -7.49 -147.67 56.39
C SER A 105 -7.55 -147.12 54.95
N GLU A 106 -8.26 -147.79 54.04
CA GLU A 106 -8.48 -147.29 52.68
C GLU A 106 -9.45 -146.09 52.68
N MET A 107 -10.50 -146.12 53.51
CA MET A 107 -11.44 -145.01 53.66
C MET A 107 -10.80 -143.77 54.30
N ASP A 108 -9.92 -143.93 55.30
CA ASP A 108 -9.14 -142.82 55.86
C ASP A 108 -8.17 -142.23 54.83
N ALA A 109 -7.50 -143.07 54.02
CA ALA A 109 -6.63 -142.61 52.94
C ALA A 109 -7.40 -141.81 51.87
N ARG A 110 -8.60 -142.30 51.47
CA ARG A 110 -9.53 -141.58 50.58
C ARG A 110 -9.98 -140.26 51.19
N ALA A 111 -10.36 -140.23 52.47
CA ALA A 111 -10.78 -139.00 53.15
C ALA A 111 -9.65 -137.95 53.24
N GLN A 112 -8.41 -138.37 53.49
CA GLN A 112 -7.25 -137.47 53.46
C GLN A 112 -6.96 -136.94 52.04
N GLN A 113 -7.10 -137.79 51.02
CA GLN A 113 -6.96 -137.39 49.62
C GLN A 113 -8.06 -136.39 49.19
N ASP A 114 -9.31 -136.61 49.58
CA ASP A 114 -10.42 -135.69 49.33
C ASP A 114 -10.25 -134.37 50.09
N GLN A 115 -9.75 -134.40 51.33
CA GLN A 115 -9.47 -133.19 52.11
C GLN A 115 -8.34 -132.36 51.47
N MET A 116 -7.29 -133.00 50.94
CA MET A 116 -6.25 -132.36 50.13
C MET A 116 -6.81 -131.81 48.79
N GLY A 117 -7.73 -132.55 48.16
CA GLY A 117 -8.46 -132.11 46.96
C GLY A 117 -9.31 -130.86 47.22
N LEU A 118 -10.03 -130.81 48.33
CA LEU A 118 -10.83 -129.65 48.75
C LEU A 118 -9.96 -128.45 49.12
N ALA A 119 -8.83 -128.66 49.81
CA ALA A 119 -7.88 -127.59 50.14
C ALA A 119 -7.25 -126.97 48.89
N THR A 120 -6.84 -127.81 47.92
CA THR A 120 -6.29 -127.33 46.64
C THR A 120 -7.37 -126.67 45.77
N ALA A 121 -8.59 -127.20 45.72
CA ALA A 121 -9.73 -126.57 45.05
C ALA A 121 -10.10 -125.21 45.67
N ALA A 122 -10.09 -125.07 46.99
CA ALA A 122 -10.30 -123.78 47.67
C ALA A 122 -9.19 -122.77 47.34
N GLN A 123 -7.93 -123.22 47.28
CA GLN A 123 -6.80 -122.35 46.91
C GLN A 123 -6.86 -121.92 45.43
N THR A 124 -7.26 -122.81 44.51
CA THR A 124 -7.45 -122.43 43.09
C THR A 124 -8.66 -121.53 42.91
N ALA A 125 -9.78 -121.76 43.61
CA ALA A 125 -10.95 -120.88 43.60
C ALA A 125 -10.60 -119.47 44.14
N HIS A 126 -9.78 -119.36 45.18
CA HIS A 126 -9.28 -118.08 45.66
C HIS A 126 -8.39 -117.37 44.62
N LYS A 127 -7.43 -118.10 44.02
CA LYS A 127 -6.59 -117.58 42.93
C LYS A 127 -7.43 -117.09 41.74
N LEU A 128 -8.43 -117.87 41.32
CA LEU A 128 -9.38 -117.52 40.27
C LEU A 128 -10.19 -116.25 40.62
N LYS A 129 -10.65 -116.10 41.87
CA LYS A 129 -11.37 -114.90 42.32
C LYS A 129 -10.48 -113.65 42.35
N VAL A 130 -9.19 -113.81 42.64
CA VAL A 130 -8.19 -112.72 42.56
C VAL A 130 -7.88 -112.35 41.10
N THR A 131 -7.71 -113.33 40.20
CA THR A 131 -7.51 -113.05 38.77
C THR A 131 -8.76 -112.47 38.12
N GLN A 132 -9.96 -112.89 38.54
CA GLN A 132 -11.23 -112.29 38.10
C GLN A 132 -11.29 -110.81 38.49
N LYS A 133 -10.95 -110.46 39.74
CA LYS A 133 -10.89 -109.05 40.19
C LYS A 133 -9.87 -108.22 39.40
N ARG A 134 -8.68 -108.78 39.13
CA ARG A 134 -7.65 -108.11 38.31
C ARG A 134 -8.12 -107.93 36.86
N LEU A 135 -8.81 -108.92 36.29
CA LEU A 135 -9.41 -108.81 34.96
C LEU A 135 -10.49 -107.73 34.90
N THR A 136 -11.35 -107.61 35.93
CA THR A 136 -12.36 -106.55 35.97
C THR A 136 -11.77 -105.15 36.14
N ALA A 137 -10.67 -105.01 36.91
CA ALA A 137 -9.94 -103.74 37.05
C ALA A 137 -9.25 -103.35 35.74
N ALA A 138 -8.51 -104.27 35.11
CA ALA A 138 -7.93 -104.05 33.78
C ALA A 138 -9.02 -103.73 32.73
N GLN A 139 -10.24 -104.24 32.88
CA GLN A 139 -11.37 -103.89 32.02
C GLN A 139 -12.02 -102.53 32.34
N SER A 140 -11.89 -101.95 33.53
CA SER A 140 -12.26 -100.54 33.77
C SER A 140 -11.17 -99.62 33.26
N GLU A 141 -9.90 -99.90 33.59
CA GLU A 141 -8.72 -99.19 33.06
C GLU A 141 -8.72 -99.13 31.52
N ILE A 142 -8.99 -100.24 30.82
CA ILE A 142 -9.11 -100.26 29.35
C ILE A 142 -10.26 -99.37 28.83
N ARG A 143 -11.38 -99.25 29.57
CA ARG A 143 -12.48 -98.35 29.19
C ARG A 143 -12.14 -96.89 29.44
N GLU A 144 -11.51 -96.59 30.57
CA GLU A 144 -11.02 -95.25 30.93
C GLU A 144 -9.95 -94.76 29.94
N TYR A 145 -9.04 -95.64 29.50
CA TYR A 145 -8.12 -95.33 28.41
C TYR A 145 -8.82 -95.20 27.05
N GLN A 146 -9.92 -95.91 26.80
CA GLN A 146 -10.71 -95.74 25.57
C GLN A 146 -11.50 -94.42 25.55
N THR A 147 -12.07 -93.97 26.67
CA THR A 147 -12.73 -92.66 26.76
C THR A 147 -11.70 -91.54 26.67
N ALA A 148 -10.60 -91.60 27.42
CA ALA A 148 -9.53 -90.60 27.34
C ALA A 148 -8.89 -90.52 25.95
N LEU A 149 -8.73 -91.65 25.24
CA LEU A 149 -8.28 -91.67 23.83
C LEU A 149 -9.30 -91.02 22.88
N GLN A 150 -10.59 -91.14 23.16
CA GLN A 150 -11.64 -90.53 22.35
C GLN A 150 -11.75 -89.02 22.63
N GLU A 151 -11.75 -88.61 23.90
CA GLU A 151 -11.69 -87.21 24.33
C GLU A 151 -10.46 -86.50 23.74
N ALA A 152 -9.28 -87.15 23.74
CA ALA A 152 -8.07 -86.62 23.12
C ALA A 152 -8.15 -86.53 21.58
N ARG A 153 -8.96 -87.36 20.91
CA ARG A 153 -9.25 -87.22 19.47
C ARG A 153 -10.23 -86.09 19.21
N ASP A 154 -11.30 -86.01 19.98
CA ASP A 154 -12.34 -85.00 19.82
C ASP A 154 -11.76 -83.60 20.09
N ALA A 155 -10.90 -83.46 21.11
CA ALA A 155 -10.15 -82.22 21.36
C ALA A 155 -9.13 -81.88 20.26
N ARG A 156 -8.42 -82.88 19.71
CA ARG A 156 -7.52 -82.67 18.55
C ARG A 156 -8.29 -82.22 17.31
N ASP A 157 -9.46 -82.81 17.06
CA ASP A 157 -10.26 -82.52 15.87
C ASP A 157 -10.97 -81.18 16.01
N GLN A 158 -11.34 -80.76 17.23
CA GLN A 158 -11.74 -79.38 17.55
C GLN A 158 -10.62 -78.38 17.30
N LEU A 159 -9.39 -78.63 17.78
CA LEU A 159 -8.21 -77.79 17.48
C LEU A 159 -7.88 -77.74 15.98
N GLN A 160 -8.10 -78.83 15.25
CA GLN A 160 -7.95 -78.84 13.79
C GLN A 160 -9.02 -77.99 13.09
N VAL A 161 -10.24 -77.92 13.63
CA VAL A 161 -11.29 -77.03 13.12
C VAL A 161 -11.00 -75.57 13.48
N SER A 162 -10.61 -75.25 14.72
CA SER A 162 -10.33 -73.85 15.13
C SER A 162 -9.19 -73.25 14.31
N SER A 163 -8.07 -73.98 14.19
CA SER A 163 -6.94 -73.56 13.36
C SER A 163 -7.29 -73.46 11.88
N GLN A 164 -8.25 -74.24 11.36
CA GLN A 164 -8.76 -74.05 9.99
C GLN A 164 -9.64 -72.80 9.82
N SER A 165 -10.42 -72.39 10.84
CA SER A 165 -11.09 -71.08 10.84
C SER A 165 -10.09 -69.93 10.92
N GLU A 166 -9.14 -69.98 11.87
CA GLU A 166 -8.09 -68.96 12.03
C GLU A 166 -7.28 -68.77 10.74
N ILE A 167 -6.84 -69.87 10.10
CA ILE A 167 -6.16 -69.83 8.80
C ILE A 167 -7.06 -69.24 7.70
N SER A 168 -8.37 -69.52 7.72
CA SER A 168 -9.32 -68.98 6.74
C SER A 168 -9.54 -67.48 6.92
N GLU A 169 -9.59 -66.99 8.16
CA GLU A 169 -9.70 -65.58 8.52
C GLU A 169 -8.43 -64.81 8.14
N LEU A 170 -7.25 -65.32 8.50
CA LEU A 170 -5.95 -64.78 8.06
C LEU A 170 -5.84 -64.73 6.52
N ILE A 171 -6.40 -65.71 5.80
CA ILE A 171 -6.47 -65.69 4.33
C ILE A 171 -7.42 -64.59 3.82
N LEU A 172 -8.50 -64.26 4.53
CA LEU A 172 -9.38 -63.14 4.20
C LEU A 172 -8.74 -61.79 4.53
N GLU A 173 -8.01 -61.68 5.64
CA GLU A 173 -7.22 -60.50 5.98
C GLU A 173 -6.12 -60.25 4.96
N VAL A 174 -5.31 -61.25 4.60
CA VAL A 174 -4.28 -61.12 3.56
C VAL A 174 -4.90 -60.70 2.22
N LYS A 175 -6.16 -61.07 1.93
CA LYS A 175 -6.91 -60.54 0.77
C LYS A 175 -7.36 -59.09 0.97
N ARG A 176 -7.75 -58.66 2.18
CA ARG A 176 -8.06 -57.27 2.55
C ARG A 176 -6.83 -56.38 2.42
N TRP A 177 -5.73 -56.73 3.07
CA TRP A 177 -4.43 -56.04 2.96
C TRP A 177 -3.97 -55.91 1.50
N LYS A 178 -4.04 -56.98 0.70
CA LYS A 178 -3.71 -56.93 -0.75
C LYS A 178 -4.63 -56.02 -1.59
N ARG A 179 -5.85 -55.70 -1.14
CA ARG A 179 -6.69 -54.65 -1.76
C ARG A 179 -6.23 -53.27 -1.32
N ASN A 180 -6.05 -53.05 -0.01
CA ASN A 180 -5.57 -51.77 0.53
C ASN A 180 -4.23 -51.36 -0.09
N THR A 181 -3.24 -52.25 -0.19
CA THR A 181 -1.95 -51.97 -0.85
C THR A 181 -2.11 -51.60 -2.34
N LYS A 182 -3.11 -52.15 -3.04
CA LYS A 182 -3.41 -51.76 -4.43
C LYS A 182 -4.05 -50.39 -4.51
N GLN A 183 -4.95 -50.04 -3.58
CA GLN A 183 -5.59 -48.72 -3.52
C GLN A 183 -4.57 -47.64 -3.14
N LEU A 184 -3.70 -47.89 -2.16
CA LEU A 184 -2.60 -46.98 -1.79
C LEU A 184 -1.66 -46.72 -2.96
N ARG A 185 -1.23 -47.76 -3.70
CA ARG A 185 -0.44 -47.58 -4.94
C ARG A 185 -1.19 -46.83 -6.05
N GLN A 186 -2.52 -46.93 -6.10
CA GLN A 186 -3.33 -46.13 -7.03
C GLN A 186 -3.47 -44.67 -6.61
N GLN A 187 -3.40 -44.36 -5.32
CA GLN A 187 -3.27 -42.97 -4.83
C GLN A 187 -1.86 -42.44 -5.05
N GLU A 188 -0.82 -43.22 -4.74
CA GLU A 188 0.59 -42.92 -4.99
C GLU A 188 0.87 -42.58 -6.46
N ASN A 189 0.32 -43.37 -7.40
CA ASN A 189 0.44 -43.04 -8.82
C ASN A 189 -0.24 -41.71 -9.18
N ARG A 190 -1.41 -41.40 -8.60
CA ARG A 190 -2.11 -40.13 -8.86
C ARG A 190 -1.36 -38.93 -8.28
N THR A 191 -0.83 -39.04 -7.07
CA THR A 191 -0.03 -37.94 -6.49
C THR A 191 1.30 -37.77 -7.22
N VAL A 192 1.87 -38.83 -7.81
CA VAL A 192 3.01 -38.72 -8.75
C VAL A 192 2.61 -38.03 -10.07
N GLU A 193 1.45 -38.34 -10.64
CA GLU A 193 0.90 -37.66 -11.83
C GLU A 193 0.62 -36.16 -11.56
N GLU A 194 0.06 -35.84 -10.39
CA GLU A 194 -0.15 -34.47 -9.90
C GLU A 194 1.19 -33.74 -9.68
N LEU A 195 2.18 -34.37 -9.06
CA LEU A 195 3.53 -33.81 -8.90
C LEU A 195 4.26 -33.61 -10.24
N GLU A 196 4.00 -34.45 -11.24
CA GLU A 196 4.47 -34.22 -12.61
C GLU A 196 3.77 -33.03 -13.28
N PHE A 197 2.47 -32.84 -13.04
CA PHE A 197 1.75 -31.66 -13.51
C PHE A 197 2.32 -30.39 -12.87
N TYR A 198 2.43 -30.34 -11.53
CA TYR A 198 3.00 -29.18 -10.84
C TYR A 198 4.45 -28.88 -11.27
N LYS A 199 5.30 -29.89 -11.51
CA LYS A 199 6.65 -29.68 -12.08
C LYS A 199 6.62 -29.00 -13.46
N LYS A 200 5.67 -29.37 -14.32
CA LYS A 200 5.49 -28.75 -15.65
C LYS A 200 4.99 -27.31 -15.52
N THR A 201 4.09 -27.04 -14.58
CA THR A 201 3.63 -25.67 -14.26
C THR A 201 4.76 -24.80 -13.71
N VAL A 202 5.57 -25.30 -12.76
CA VAL A 202 6.73 -24.57 -12.22
C VAL A 202 7.74 -24.27 -13.32
N ALA A 203 8.09 -25.24 -14.18
CA ALA A 203 9.04 -25.00 -15.28
C ALA A 203 8.55 -23.92 -16.26
N ALA A 204 7.25 -23.88 -16.57
CA ALA A 204 6.66 -22.81 -17.40
C ALA A 204 6.71 -21.44 -16.72
N LEU A 205 6.44 -21.37 -15.40
CA LEU A 205 6.56 -20.13 -14.62
C LEU A 205 8.02 -19.66 -14.49
N GLU A 206 8.98 -20.58 -14.39
CA GLU A 206 10.41 -20.26 -14.42
C GLU A 206 10.84 -19.68 -15.78
N GLU A 207 10.29 -20.19 -16.88
CA GLU A 207 10.52 -19.67 -18.24
C GLU A 207 9.89 -18.28 -18.42
N GLU A 208 8.64 -18.06 -17.99
CA GLU A 208 8.02 -16.72 -17.97
C GLU A 208 8.83 -15.73 -17.12
N VAL A 209 9.26 -16.12 -15.92
CA VAL A 209 10.11 -15.27 -15.06
C VAL A 209 11.46 -14.97 -15.73
N ALA A 210 12.03 -15.91 -16.47
CA ALA A 210 13.24 -15.65 -17.27
C ALA A 210 12.98 -14.64 -18.40
N GLU A 211 11.84 -14.73 -19.10
CA GLU A 211 11.46 -13.79 -20.16
C GLU A 211 11.22 -12.38 -19.59
N ARG A 212 10.41 -12.23 -18.54
CA ARG A 212 10.17 -10.93 -17.88
C ARG A 212 11.48 -10.32 -17.36
N ARG A 213 12.42 -11.15 -16.87
CA ARG A 213 13.78 -10.72 -16.48
C ARG A 213 14.65 -10.30 -17.66
N SER A 214 14.36 -10.71 -18.90
CA SER A 214 14.99 -10.15 -20.11
C SER A 214 14.34 -8.84 -20.49
N GLN A 215 13.00 -8.80 -20.61
CA GLN A 215 12.23 -7.60 -20.94
C GLN A 215 12.58 -6.42 -20.00
N LEU A 216 12.73 -6.68 -18.70
CA LEU A 216 13.15 -5.68 -17.70
C LEU A 216 14.62 -5.22 -17.83
N LYS A 217 15.52 -6.04 -18.42
CA LYS A 217 16.89 -5.59 -18.77
C LYS A 217 16.87 -4.72 -20.02
N ASP A 218 16.00 -5.03 -20.98
CA ASP A 218 15.87 -4.27 -22.22
C ASP A 218 15.21 -2.90 -21.97
N ALA A 219 14.14 -2.84 -21.19
CA ALA A 219 13.56 -1.59 -20.71
C ALA A 219 14.58 -0.74 -19.91
N LYS A 220 15.46 -1.37 -19.10
CA LYS A 220 16.55 -0.65 -18.40
C LYS A 220 17.64 -0.11 -19.32
N ARG A 221 17.84 -0.70 -20.52
CA ARG A 221 18.72 -0.13 -21.55
C ARG A 221 18.04 1.08 -22.20
N GLU A 222 16.78 0.94 -22.59
CA GLU A 222 15.98 2.03 -23.18
C GLU A 222 15.89 3.25 -22.25
N ILE A 223 15.63 3.05 -20.96
CA ILE A 223 15.66 4.13 -19.94
C ILE A 223 17.03 4.80 -19.86
N ALA A 224 18.13 4.04 -19.96
CA ALA A 224 19.49 4.59 -19.93
C ALA A 224 19.80 5.41 -21.19
N ASP A 225 19.40 4.93 -22.36
CA ASP A 225 19.57 5.62 -23.65
C ASP A 225 18.70 6.90 -23.73
N LEU A 226 17.45 6.84 -23.26
CA LEU A 226 16.58 8.02 -23.10
C LEU A 226 17.17 9.02 -22.10
N THR A 227 17.73 8.56 -20.97
CA THR A 227 18.42 9.42 -19.99
C THR A 227 19.66 10.08 -20.59
N ALA A 228 20.40 9.39 -21.46
CA ALA A 228 21.52 9.97 -22.20
C ALA A 228 21.05 11.02 -23.22
N MET A 229 19.97 10.74 -23.95
CA MET A 229 19.36 11.69 -24.89
C MET A 229 18.86 12.95 -24.18
N ILE A 230 18.19 12.81 -23.03
CA ILE A 230 17.74 13.95 -22.20
C ILE A 230 18.93 14.82 -21.80
N LYS A 231 20.03 14.22 -21.32
CA LYS A 231 21.26 14.97 -20.98
C LYS A 231 21.87 15.71 -22.17
N GLU A 232 21.87 15.11 -23.36
CA GLU A 232 22.29 15.79 -24.60
C GLU A 232 21.39 16.99 -24.93
N LYS A 233 20.05 16.83 -24.78
CA LYS A 233 19.09 17.91 -25.05
C LYS A 233 19.16 19.03 -24.02
N THR A 234 19.35 18.74 -22.73
CA THR A 234 19.56 19.76 -21.70
C THR A 234 20.81 20.58 -21.99
N ALA A 235 21.94 19.94 -22.33
CA ALA A 235 23.17 20.65 -22.72
C ALA A 235 23.01 21.49 -24.01
N GLN A 236 22.16 21.06 -24.95
CA GLN A 236 21.80 21.86 -26.13
C GLN A 236 20.93 23.07 -25.75
N CYS A 237 19.98 22.93 -24.83
CA CYS A 237 19.20 24.05 -24.29
C CYS A 237 20.10 25.06 -23.56
N GLU A 238 20.96 24.62 -22.64
CA GLU A 238 21.93 25.46 -21.92
C GLU A 238 22.83 26.26 -22.89
N SER A 239 23.29 25.62 -23.97
CA SER A 239 24.09 26.27 -25.02
C SER A 239 23.29 27.34 -25.80
N VAL A 240 22.02 27.07 -26.10
CA VAL A 240 21.12 28.04 -26.75
C VAL A 240 20.78 29.21 -25.82
N GLU A 241 20.56 28.96 -24.53
CA GLU A 241 20.31 30.00 -23.53
C GLU A 241 21.52 30.90 -23.32
N ALA A 242 22.73 30.34 -23.22
CA ALA A 242 23.97 31.11 -23.18
C ALA A 242 24.15 31.97 -24.44
N SER A 243 23.88 31.40 -25.64
CA SER A 243 23.96 32.15 -26.90
C SER A 243 22.92 33.26 -27.00
N ALA A 244 21.72 33.06 -26.44
CA ALA A 244 20.69 34.07 -26.34
C ALA A 244 21.07 35.19 -25.36
N ALA A 245 21.65 34.86 -24.20
CA ALA A 245 22.16 35.84 -23.23
C ALA A 245 23.29 36.69 -23.83
N ASP A 246 24.24 36.08 -24.54
CA ASP A 246 25.28 36.79 -25.30
C ASP A 246 24.70 37.67 -26.43
N CYS A 247 23.52 37.33 -26.96
CA CYS A 247 22.81 38.17 -27.92
C CYS A 247 22.12 39.37 -27.26
N VAL A 248 21.48 39.18 -26.11
CA VAL A 248 20.88 40.27 -25.31
C VAL A 248 21.97 41.25 -24.86
N LYS A 249 23.08 40.76 -24.31
CA LYS A 249 24.20 41.60 -23.86
C LYS A 249 24.78 42.46 -24.99
N ARG A 250 24.99 41.90 -26.19
CA ARG A 250 25.42 42.68 -27.36
C ARG A 250 24.38 43.71 -27.82
N MET A 251 23.09 43.43 -27.62
CA MET A 251 22.02 44.39 -27.87
C MET A 251 22.03 45.54 -26.84
N GLU A 252 22.23 45.24 -25.56
CA GLU A 252 22.36 46.23 -24.47
C GLU A 252 23.57 47.16 -24.71
N GLU A 253 24.76 46.59 -24.97
CA GLU A 253 25.97 47.33 -25.33
C GLU A 253 25.75 48.23 -26.57
N GLY A 254 25.01 47.74 -27.57
CA GLY A 254 24.60 48.48 -28.75
C GLY A 254 23.61 49.62 -28.45
N MET A 255 22.63 49.39 -27.57
CA MET A 255 21.66 50.41 -27.13
C MET A 255 22.35 51.50 -26.31
N GLU A 256 23.28 51.15 -25.41
CA GLU A 256 24.12 52.13 -24.71
C GLU A 256 24.91 53.01 -25.69
N GLY A 257 25.52 52.40 -26.72
CA GLY A 257 26.21 53.15 -27.78
C GLY A 257 25.29 54.12 -28.53
N LEU A 258 24.06 53.68 -28.82
CA LEU A 258 23.03 54.50 -29.47
C LEU A 258 22.51 55.62 -28.55
N GLN A 259 22.47 55.40 -27.24
CA GLN A 259 22.11 56.40 -26.23
C GLN A 259 23.23 57.43 -26.02
N LYS A 260 24.49 56.99 -25.98
CA LYS A 260 25.68 57.86 -25.90
C LYS A 260 25.84 58.74 -27.15
N THR A 261 25.55 58.21 -28.34
CA THR A 261 25.49 59.04 -29.57
C THR A 261 24.24 59.93 -29.63
N HIS A 262 23.11 59.53 -29.01
CA HIS A 262 21.93 60.40 -28.87
C HIS A 262 22.19 61.63 -28.00
N SER A 263 22.82 61.47 -26.82
CA SER A 263 23.13 62.59 -25.94
C SER A 263 24.12 63.56 -26.60
N GLN A 264 25.14 63.05 -27.28
CA GLN A 264 26.06 63.85 -28.08
C GLN A 264 25.34 64.65 -29.18
N GLU A 265 24.39 64.06 -29.92
CA GLU A 265 23.59 64.79 -30.91
C GLU A 265 22.62 65.81 -30.31
N ARG A 266 22.08 65.56 -29.10
CA ARG A 266 21.30 66.57 -28.37
C ARG A 266 22.17 67.78 -28.01
N GLU A 267 23.38 67.56 -27.50
CA GLU A 267 24.30 68.66 -27.16
C GLU A 267 24.85 69.39 -28.40
N LYS A 268 25.07 68.70 -29.53
CA LYS A 268 25.34 69.39 -30.81
C LYS A 268 24.18 70.28 -31.25
N ARG A 269 22.93 69.78 -31.20
CA ARG A 269 21.73 70.57 -31.53
C ARG A 269 21.57 71.77 -30.62
N LYS A 270 21.77 71.61 -29.31
CA LYS A 270 21.73 72.69 -28.32
C LYS A 270 22.80 73.77 -28.60
N LYS A 271 24.01 73.38 -29.02
CA LYS A 271 25.05 74.32 -29.47
C LYS A 271 24.66 75.05 -30.76
N VAL A 272 24.08 74.34 -31.74
CA VAL A 272 23.56 74.97 -32.97
C VAL A 272 22.40 75.93 -32.66
N GLU A 273 21.52 75.58 -31.72
CA GLU A 273 20.41 76.43 -31.29
C GLU A 273 20.88 77.70 -30.58
N ASN A 274 21.89 77.60 -29.71
CA ASN A 274 22.53 78.76 -29.10
C ASN A 274 23.20 79.68 -30.13
N VAL A 275 23.72 79.13 -31.23
CA VAL A 275 24.22 79.92 -32.37
C VAL A 275 23.05 80.52 -33.18
N ARG A 276 21.94 79.80 -33.38
CA ARG A 276 20.71 80.32 -34.02
C ARG A 276 20.17 81.53 -33.26
N SER A 277 20.01 81.43 -31.95
CA SER A 277 19.50 82.53 -31.12
C SER A 277 20.48 83.71 -31.03
N THR A 278 21.79 83.46 -30.99
CA THR A 278 22.81 84.53 -31.06
C THR A 278 22.76 85.27 -32.40
N MET A 279 22.63 84.54 -33.51
CA MET A 279 22.51 85.12 -34.86
C MET A 279 21.18 85.87 -35.05
N GLN A 280 20.08 85.36 -34.50
CA GLN A 280 18.79 86.07 -34.49
C GLN A 280 18.92 87.39 -33.72
N MET A 281 19.52 87.38 -32.53
CA MET A 281 19.74 88.59 -31.73
C MET A 281 20.65 89.62 -32.44
N GLN A 282 21.64 89.18 -33.22
CA GLN A 282 22.43 90.06 -34.08
C GLN A 282 21.59 90.64 -35.22
N LEU A 283 20.76 89.83 -35.87
CA LEU A 283 19.86 90.25 -36.95
C LEU A 283 18.80 91.24 -36.45
N ASP A 284 18.24 91.03 -35.27
CA ASP A 284 17.27 91.93 -34.63
C ASP A 284 17.92 93.29 -34.28
N ARG A 285 19.18 93.30 -33.80
CA ARG A 285 19.96 94.55 -33.62
C ARG A 285 20.20 95.27 -34.93
N MET A 286 20.65 94.56 -35.98
CA MET A 286 20.82 95.14 -37.31
C MET A 286 19.50 95.69 -37.89
N GLN A 287 18.35 95.09 -37.56
CA GLN A 287 17.04 95.64 -37.94
C GLN A 287 16.69 96.90 -37.16
N ALA A 288 16.96 96.94 -35.84
CA ALA A 288 16.75 98.14 -35.02
C ALA A 288 17.66 99.30 -35.46
N GLU A 289 18.94 99.04 -35.75
CA GLU A 289 19.89 100.02 -36.28
C GLU A 289 19.45 100.56 -37.65
N ASN A 290 18.98 99.69 -38.56
CA ASN A 290 18.38 100.13 -39.82
C ASN A 290 17.09 100.94 -39.61
N GLY A 291 16.29 100.63 -38.59
CA GLY A 291 15.13 101.42 -38.19
C GLY A 291 15.50 102.85 -37.82
N LEU A 292 16.48 103.00 -36.92
CA LEU A 292 17.02 104.30 -36.49
C LEU A 292 17.67 105.07 -37.65
N LEU A 293 18.36 104.39 -38.57
CA LEU A 293 18.91 105.02 -39.78
C LEU A 293 17.83 105.50 -40.74
N LEU A 294 16.74 104.74 -40.91
CA LEU A 294 15.58 105.15 -41.72
C LEU A 294 14.80 106.31 -41.07
N GLU A 295 14.69 106.34 -39.74
CA GLU A 295 14.12 107.48 -39.01
C GLU A 295 14.99 108.73 -39.17
N LYS A 296 16.32 108.60 -39.04
CA LYS A 296 17.27 109.68 -39.31
C LYS A 296 17.26 110.14 -40.77
N GLN A 297 17.00 109.24 -41.73
CA GLN A 297 16.78 109.61 -43.13
C GLN A 297 15.50 110.44 -43.28
N ARG A 298 14.37 110.01 -42.71
CA ARG A 298 13.09 110.77 -42.76
C ARG A 298 13.24 112.15 -42.12
N GLU A 299 13.96 112.25 -41.01
CA GLU A 299 14.25 113.52 -40.35
C GLU A 299 15.08 114.45 -41.26
N LEU A 300 16.14 113.94 -41.90
CA LEU A 300 16.92 114.71 -42.87
C LEU A 300 16.11 115.09 -44.12
N GLU A 301 15.21 114.23 -44.60
CA GLU A 301 14.28 114.53 -45.68
C GLU A 301 13.25 115.59 -45.28
N HIS A 302 12.77 115.58 -44.04
CA HIS A 302 11.89 116.61 -43.49
C HIS A 302 12.63 117.94 -43.34
N GLN A 303 13.84 117.96 -42.77
CA GLN A 303 14.68 119.16 -42.73
C GLN A 303 14.95 119.71 -44.15
N LEU A 304 15.23 118.85 -45.13
CA LEU A 304 15.37 119.26 -46.53
C LEU A 304 14.06 119.76 -47.15
N SER A 305 12.89 119.34 -46.66
CA SER A 305 11.61 119.92 -47.05
C SER A 305 11.43 121.33 -46.47
N VAL A 306 11.70 121.51 -45.17
CA VAL A 306 11.66 122.81 -44.47
C VAL A 306 12.65 123.80 -45.08
N PHE A 307 13.88 123.39 -45.40
CA PHE A 307 14.84 124.25 -46.11
C PHE A 307 14.37 124.65 -47.51
N LYS A 308 13.66 123.77 -48.24
CA LYS A 308 13.07 124.12 -49.54
C LYS A 308 11.92 125.11 -49.40
N GLU A 309 11.17 125.07 -48.29
CA GLU A 309 10.08 126.00 -48.04
C GLU A 309 10.58 127.36 -47.58
N HIS A 310 11.50 127.43 -46.61
CA HIS A 310 12.22 128.67 -46.28
C HIS A 310 12.91 129.30 -47.50
N TRP A 311 13.41 128.49 -48.45
CA TRP A 311 13.97 129.01 -49.71
C TRP A 311 12.91 129.56 -50.67
N LYS A 312 11.73 128.94 -50.77
CA LYS A 312 10.58 129.50 -51.51
C LYS A 312 10.13 130.83 -50.90
N GLU A 313 9.94 130.87 -49.58
CA GLU A 313 9.51 132.05 -48.83
C GLU A 313 10.50 133.19 -48.96
N ARG A 314 11.80 132.91 -48.82
CA ARG A 314 12.85 133.93 -49.01
C ARG A 314 12.91 134.41 -50.45
N LYS A 315 12.65 133.52 -51.43
CA LYS A 315 12.54 133.92 -52.84
C LYS A 315 11.32 134.80 -53.09
N SER A 316 10.13 134.47 -52.56
CA SER A 316 8.95 135.33 -52.69
C SER A 316 9.14 136.66 -51.98
N ALA A 317 9.74 136.69 -50.79
CA ALA A 317 10.07 137.93 -50.09
C ALA A 317 11.00 138.85 -50.90
N TYR A 318 12.01 138.30 -51.58
CA TYR A 318 12.82 139.08 -52.54
C TYR A 318 12.04 139.53 -53.77
N GLN A 319 11.06 138.75 -54.22
CA GLN A 319 10.20 139.06 -55.37
C GLN A 319 9.20 140.18 -55.04
N ASP A 320 8.63 140.16 -53.84
CA ASP A 320 7.79 141.22 -53.27
C ASP A 320 8.62 142.51 -53.03
N GLN A 321 9.87 142.36 -52.56
CA GLN A 321 10.79 143.48 -52.37
C GLN A 321 11.17 144.13 -53.71
N LEU A 322 11.38 143.33 -54.76
CA LEU A 322 11.56 143.82 -56.13
C LEU A 322 10.31 144.52 -56.67
N GLN A 323 9.10 144.02 -56.40
CA GLN A 323 7.87 144.73 -56.75
C GLN A 323 7.76 146.08 -56.04
N ARG A 324 8.05 146.15 -54.73
CA ARG A 324 8.07 147.41 -53.96
C ARG A 324 9.07 148.42 -54.52
N PHE A 325 10.27 147.99 -54.89
CA PHE A 325 11.24 148.87 -55.57
C PHE A 325 10.75 149.33 -56.95
N GLY A 326 10.03 148.47 -57.69
CA GLY A 326 9.35 148.85 -58.93
C GLY A 326 8.32 149.96 -58.71
N SER A 327 7.40 149.78 -57.75
CA SER A 327 6.40 150.79 -57.39
C SER A 327 7.02 152.12 -56.94
N GLN A 328 8.12 152.07 -56.17
CA GLN A 328 8.86 153.27 -55.75
C GLN A 328 9.55 153.98 -56.94
N LEU A 329 10.03 153.24 -57.93
CA LEU A 329 10.56 153.82 -59.18
C LEU A 329 9.44 154.47 -59.99
N GLU A 330 8.28 153.83 -60.11
CA GLU A 330 7.11 154.37 -60.82
C GLU A 330 6.59 155.65 -60.15
N GLU A 331 6.54 155.70 -58.81
CA GLU A 331 6.22 156.90 -58.05
C GLU A 331 7.23 158.03 -58.31
N HIS A 332 8.54 157.74 -58.28
CA HIS A 332 9.58 158.72 -58.62
C HIS A 332 9.48 159.23 -60.06
N VAL A 333 9.14 158.37 -61.02
CA VAL A 333 8.92 158.76 -62.44
C VAL A 333 7.65 159.59 -62.60
N ALA A 334 6.58 159.31 -61.85
CA ALA A 334 5.38 160.14 -61.83
C ALA A 334 5.70 161.54 -61.26
N LYS A 335 6.48 161.62 -60.18
CA LYS A 335 6.94 162.87 -59.57
C LYS A 335 7.78 163.71 -60.53
N HIS A 336 8.78 163.10 -61.19
CA HIS A 336 9.58 163.78 -62.21
C HIS A 336 8.77 164.31 -63.40
N LYS A 337 7.66 163.64 -63.79
CA LYS A 337 6.75 164.16 -64.81
C LYS A 337 5.98 165.39 -64.33
N SER A 338 5.52 165.40 -63.08
CA SER A 338 4.91 166.58 -62.44
C SER A 338 5.87 167.77 -62.42
N ASP A 339 7.12 167.53 -62.00
CA ASP A 339 8.15 168.58 -61.94
C ASP A 339 8.49 169.11 -63.34
N ALA A 340 8.53 168.23 -64.35
CA ALA A 340 8.74 168.63 -65.75
C ALA A 340 7.59 169.49 -66.30
N THR A 341 6.32 169.22 -65.95
CA THR A 341 5.20 170.10 -66.33
C THR A 341 5.28 171.46 -65.63
N THR A 342 5.66 171.52 -64.35
CA THR A 342 5.87 172.80 -63.63
C THR A 342 6.99 173.63 -64.27
N ILE A 343 8.07 172.99 -64.71
CA ILE A 343 9.17 173.64 -65.47
C ILE A 343 8.73 174.08 -66.87
N GLY A 344 7.73 173.42 -67.47
CA GLY A 344 7.09 173.84 -68.72
C GLY A 344 6.37 175.18 -68.56
N ASN A 345 5.43 175.26 -67.62
CA ASN A 345 4.66 176.48 -67.35
C ASN A 345 5.57 177.69 -67.03
N MET A 346 6.63 177.46 -66.24
CA MET A 346 7.62 178.50 -65.93
C MET A 346 8.40 179.02 -67.16
N ARG A 347 8.43 178.30 -68.28
CA ARG A 347 9.06 178.78 -69.53
C ARG A 347 8.13 179.66 -70.35
N GLU A 348 6.85 179.33 -70.39
CA GLU A 348 5.82 180.14 -71.07
C GLU A 348 5.71 181.53 -70.42
N GLU A 349 5.84 181.62 -69.09
CA GLU A 349 5.91 182.91 -68.37
C GLU A 349 7.17 183.74 -68.73
N TYR A 350 8.29 183.10 -69.10
CA TYR A 350 9.51 183.79 -69.54
C TYR A 350 9.42 184.29 -70.99
N GLU A 351 8.84 183.53 -71.92
CA GLU A 351 8.67 183.97 -73.32
C GLU A 351 7.75 185.22 -73.41
N ILE A 352 6.74 185.31 -72.54
CA ILE A 352 5.89 186.51 -72.42
C ILE A 352 6.70 187.73 -71.97
N LEU A 353 7.65 187.57 -71.03
CA LEU A 353 8.51 188.65 -70.55
C LEU A 353 9.55 189.10 -71.60
N GLU A 354 10.09 188.17 -72.41
CA GLU A 354 10.97 188.54 -73.54
C GLU A 354 10.23 189.36 -74.61
N SER A 355 8.94 189.08 -74.84
CA SER A 355 8.14 189.81 -75.84
C SER A 355 8.03 191.33 -75.55
N HIS A 356 7.83 191.73 -74.29
CA HIS A 356 7.78 193.14 -73.90
C HIS A 356 9.16 193.83 -73.88
N LEU A 357 10.26 193.08 -73.75
CA LEU A 357 11.61 193.65 -73.83
C LEU A 357 11.92 194.13 -75.26
N GLY A 358 11.46 193.38 -76.27
CA GLY A 358 11.66 193.70 -77.69
C GLY A 358 11.04 195.02 -78.15
N GLU A 359 9.94 195.47 -77.53
CA GLU A 359 9.30 196.76 -77.82
C GLU A 359 10.11 197.96 -77.30
N VAL A 360 10.90 197.76 -76.23
CA VAL A 360 11.69 198.82 -75.57
C VAL A 360 13.09 198.96 -76.18
N GLU A 361 13.70 197.86 -76.62
CA GLU A 361 15.03 197.89 -77.25
C GLU A 361 15.04 198.55 -78.64
N ALA A 362 13.89 198.70 -79.30
CA ALA A 362 13.75 199.39 -80.57
C ALA A 362 14.06 200.91 -80.48
N VAL A 363 13.83 201.53 -79.32
CA VAL A 363 14.00 202.99 -79.10
C VAL A 363 15.39 203.35 -78.55
N THR A 364 16.13 202.37 -78.01
CA THR A 364 17.42 202.61 -77.31
C THR A 364 18.68 202.28 -78.13
N LYS A 365 18.52 201.81 -79.37
CA LYS A 365 19.65 201.52 -80.28
C LYS A 365 20.26 202.74 -81.01
N ASP A 366 19.71 203.93 -80.81
CA ASP A 366 20.31 205.20 -81.28
C ASP A 366 21.49 205.69 -80.42
N LEU A 367 21.71 205.15 -79.20
CA LEU A 367 22.63 205.77 -78.22
C LEU A 367 23.68 204.87 -77.55
N LYS A 368 23.78 203.57 -77.86
CA LYS A 368 24.79 202.69 -77.24
C LYS A 368 26.02 202.46 -78.14
N PHE A 369 26.86 203.50 -78.25
CA PHE A 369 28.06 203.48 -79.10
C PHE A 369 29.38 203.13 -78.36
N GLU A 370 29.41 203.02 -77.03
CA GLU A 370 30.66 202.88 -76.25
C GLU A 370 30.68 201.77 -75.17
N VAL A 371 31.63 200.82 -75.36
CA VAL A 371 32.63 200.24 -74.41
C VAL A 371 32.16 199.56 -73.10
N ALA A 372 32.57 198.35 -72.62
CA ALA A 372 33.59 197.29 -72.92
C ALA A 372 34.79 197.13 -71.93
N ALA A 373 35.42 195.93 -71.91
CA ALA A 373 36.50 195.36 -71.03
C ALA A 373 36.07 194.88 -69.62
N GLU A 374 36.23 193.62 -69.16
CA GLU A 374 37.41 192.71 -68.96
C GLU A 374 38.37 193.13 -67.82
N LEU A 375 38.64 192.40 -66.70
CA LEU A 375 38.36 191.05 -66.15
C LEU A 375 39.17 189.84 -66.69
N ARG A 376 40.09 189.24 -65.89
CA ARG A 376 40.66 187.86 -66.10
C ARG A 376 41.56 187.32 -64.93
N THR A 377 41.82 185.99 -64.94
CA THR A 377 42.90 185.18 -64.25
C THR A 377 42.59 184.28 -63.02
N ALA A 378 43.43 183.23 -62.83
CA ALA A 378 43.30 181.97 -62.03
C ALA A 378 43.59 182.10 -60.50
N GLN A 379 43.35 181.17 -59.55
CA GLN A 379 43.11 179.70 -59.40
C GLN A 379 44.30 178.86 -58.83
N LYS A 380 44.04 178.15 -57.69
CA LYS A 380 44.80 177.06 -56.99
C LYS A 380 46.05 177.37 -56.12
N GLN A 381 45.91 177.14 -54.81
CA GLN A 381 46.88 176.52 -53.87
C GLN A 381 46.11 175.89 -52.67
N VAL A 382 46.84 175.33 -51.69
CA VAL A 382 46.42 174.78 -50.37
C VAL A 382 46.08 173.27 -50.30
N GLU A 383 47.01 172.53 -49.72
CA GLU A 383 46.78 171.28 -48.98
C GLU A 383 46.72 171.56 -47.44
N ALA A 384 46.51 170.48 -46.66
CA ALA A 384 46.89 170.29 -45.25
C ALA A 384 45.90 170.69 -44.12
N LEU A 385 46.14 170.03 -42.97
CA LEU A 385 45.55 170.22 -41.63
C LEU A 385 44.09 169.77 -41.37
N ARG A 386 43.91 168.48 -41.03
CA ARG A 386 43.33 168.08 -39.71
C ARG A 386 43.53 166.59 -39.38
N LYS A 387 44.10 166.33 -38.19
CA LYS A 387 44.13 165.03 -37.49
C LYS A 387 43.36 165.17 -36.16
N TYR A 388 43.29 164.09 -35.37
CA TYR A 388 43.55 164.11 -33.91
C TYR A 388 42.37 164.09 -32.88
N ALA A 389 41.16 163.63 -33.21
CA ALA A 389 40.07 163.45 -32.23
C ALA A 389 39.04 162.37 -32.68
N GLU A 390 38.31 161.62 -31.83
CA GLU A 390 38.40 161.36 -30.37
C GLU A 390 37.68 160.04 -29.96
N ARG A 391 37.57 159.73 -28.65
CA ARG A 391 37.23 158.40 -28.06
C ARG A 391 35.82 158.31 -27.41
N ALA A 392 35.40 157.06 -27.13
CA ALA A 392 34.70 156.56 -25.92
C ALA A 392 33.20 156.14 -25.96
N LEU A 393 32.84 155.19 -25.05
CA LEU A 393 31.50 154.67 -24.66
C LEU A 393 30.81 153.71 -25.68
N HIS A 394 30.01 152.66 -25.33
CA HIS A 394 29.59 152.05 -24.03
C HIS A 394 28.98 150.61 -24.22
N ASN A 395 29.18 149.67 -23.26
CA ASN A 395 28.25 148.66 -22.63
C ASN A 395 27.47 147.60 -23.50
N SER A 396 26.98 146.40 -23.04
CA SER A 396 27.02 145.59 -21.78
C SER A 396 26.53 144.11 -21.96
N SER A 397 26.86 143.20 -21.01
CA SER A 397 26.07 142.03 -20.45
C SER A 397 25.64 140.79 -21.30
N ASP A 398 25.15 139.62 -20.81
CA ASP A 398 25.33 138.66 -19.64
C ASP A 398 24.19 137.55 -19.72
N SER A 399 24.10 136.35 -19.09
CA SER A 399 25.01 135.32 -18.49
C SER A 399 24.27 133.96 -18.15
N ASP A 400 25.00 132.89 -17.77
CA ASP A 400 24.72 131.73 -16.84
C ASP A 400 23.76 130.49 -17.09
N ASP A 401 24.24 129.29 -16.64
CA ASP A 401 23.67 128.11 -15.87
C ASP A 401 22.21 127.55 -15.99
N ALA A 402 21.79 126.36 -15.45
CA ALA A 402 22.37 125.01 -15.15
C ALA A 402 21.29 124.01 -14.56
N ALA A 403 21.64 122.71 -14.35
CA ALA A 403 21.00 121.71 -13.41
C ALA A 403 19.53 121.19 -13.62
N LEU A 404 18.98 120.13 -12.95
CA LEU A 404 19.43 118.73 -12.63
C LEU A 404 18.25 117.85 -12.05
N GLU A 405 18.13 116.54 -12.37
CA GLU A 405 17.50 115.39 -11.60
C GLU A 405 16.02 115.46 -11.04
N THR A 406 15.31 114.47 -10.40
CA THR A 406 15.50 113.04 -9.97
C THR A 406 14.14 112.26 -9.74
N ALA A 407 14.19 110.90 -9.57
CA ALA A 407 13.40 110.02 -8.64
C ALA A 407 11.86 109.69 -8.82
N VAL A 408 11.16 108.68 -8.21
CA VAL A 408 11.42 107.31 -7.61
C VAL A 408 10.09 106.50 -7.36
N ASP A 409 10.11 105.16 -7.55
CA ASP A 409 9.37 103.96 -7.05
C ASP A 409 7.89 103.84 -6.52
N CYS A 410 7.37 102.59 -6.68
CA CYS A 410 6.55 101.73 -5.76
C CYS A 410 5.03 101.43 -6.00
N GLU A 411 4.58 100.25 -5.52
CA GLU A 411 3.30 99.54 -5.85
C GLU A 411 2.34 99.24 -4.66
N ARG A 412 1.06 98.84 -4.95
CA ARG A 412 0.18 97.79 -4.30
C ARG A 412 -1.34 98.08 -4.47
N SER A 413 -2.33 97.18 -4.28
CA SER A 413 -2.52 95.70 -4.37
C SER A 413 -3.99 95.33 -3.99
N ARG A 414 -4.49 94.10 -4.33
CA ARG A 414 -5.65 93.31 -3.78
C ARG A 414 -6.54 92.53 -4.81
N ARG A 415 -6.55 91.19 -4.67
CA ARG A 415 -7.63 90.13 -4.65
C ARG A 415 -9.07 90.40 -5.19
N GLU A 416 -9.96 89.44 -5.53
CA GLU A 416 -10.26 88.09 -4.95
C GLU A 416 -11.26 87.26 -5.84
N GLU A 417 -11.30 85.92 -5.70
CA GLU A 417 -12.36 84.91 -6.04
C GLU A 417 -12.65 84.43 -7.50
N VAL A 418 -12.24 83.20 -7.84
CA VAL A 418 -12.99 82.12 -8.56
C VAL A 418 -12.05 80.89 -8.64
N TRP A 419 -12.57 79.70 -8.99
CA TRP A 419 -11.86 78.41 -8.94
C TRP A 419 -11.72 77.72 -10.30
N GLN A 420 -10.54 77.17 -10.62
CA GLN A 420 -10.38 75.93 -11.41
C GLN A 420 -8.95 75.34 -11.33
N GLU A 421 -8.89 74.00 -11.30
CA GLU A 421 -7.82 73.11 -11.80
C GLU A 421 -6.35 73.32 -11.36
N VAL A 422 -5.93 72.53 -10.36
CA VAL A 422 -4.50 72.21 -10.08
C VAL A 422 -4.24 70.73 -10.45
N PRO A 423 -3.35 70.40 -11.41
CA PRO A 423 -3.21 69.02 -11.93
C PRO A 423 -2.64 67.97 -10.96
N GLU A 424 -1.94 68.41 -9.92
CA GLU A 424 -0.99 67.57 -9.17
C GLU A 424 -1.68 66.49 -8.30
N LEU A 425 -2.91 66.77 -7.83
CA LEU A 425 -3.73 65.81 -7.09
C LEU A 425 -4.15 64.58 -7.92
N GLN A 426 -4.35 64.74 -9.23
CA GLN A 426 -4.76 63.62 -10.10
C GLN A 426 -3.64 62.61 -10.30
N VAL A 427 -2.37 63.05 -10.33
CA VAL A 427 -1.21 62.16 -10.48
C VAL A 427 -1.04 61.28 -9.25
N VAL A 428 -1.21 61.85 -8.04
CA VAL A 428 -1.16 61.11 -6.77
C VAL A 428 -2.31 60.10 -6.69
N GLN A 429 -3.53 60.50 -7.06
CA GLN A 429 -4.69 59.60 -7.04
C GLN A 429 -4.56 58.44 -8.05
N ALA A 430 -3.99 58.70 -9.24
CA ALA A 430 -3.67 57.66 -10.22
C ALA A 430 -2.59 56.68 -9.69
N ALA A 431 -1.50 57.19 -9.11
CA ALA A 431 -0.44 56.36 -8.54
C ALA A 431 -0.96 55.46 -7.39
N ILE A 432 -1.82 55.98 -6.52
CA ILE A 432 -2.48 55.21 -5.45
C ILE A 432 -3.37 54.10 -6.05
N SER A 433 -4.08 54.37 -7.14
CA SER A 433 -4.91 53.34 -7.81
C SER A 433 -4.07 52.22 -8.46
N ALA A 434 -2.90 52.54 -9.01
CA ALA A 434 -1.98 51.54 -9.55
C ALA A 434 -1.39 50.64 -8.44
N LEU A 435 -0.89 51.25 -7.35
CA LEU A 435 -0.40 50.54 -6.17
C LEU A 435 -1.47 49.63 -5.55
N ARG A 436 -2.74 50.07 -5.51
CA ARG A 436 -3.85 49.26 -5.02
C ARG A 436 -4.07 48.01 -5.88
N ASN A 437 -3.94 48.11 -7.20
CA ASN A 437 -4.13 46.98 -8.11
C ASN A 437 -2.96 45.99 -8.05
N GLU A 438 -1.71 46.48 -7.98
CA GLU A 438 -0.53 45.62 -7.79
C GLU A 438 -0.58 44.88 -6.44
N MET A 439 -0.96 45.57 -5.36
CA MET A 439 -1.16 44.95 -4.05
C MET A 439 -2.27 43.89 -4.07
N MET A 440 -3.34 44.10 -4.83
CA MET A 440 -4.42 43.12 -4.97
C MET A 440 -3.95 41.85 -5.71
N ASN A 441 -3.14 42.01 -6.76
CA ASN A 441 -2.53 40.88 -7.48
C ASN A 441 -1.59 40.07 -6.57
N VAL A 442 -0.77 40.75 -5.74
CA VAL A 442 0.09 40.09 -4.74
C VAL A 442 -0.74 39.31 -3.70
N VAL A 443 -1.90 39.84 -3.27
CA VAL A 443 -2.80 39.13 -2.37
C VAL A 443 -3.38 37.87 -3.03
N HIS A 444 -3.76 37.91 -4.31
CA HIS A 444 -4.27 36.73 -5.01
C HIS A 444 -3.17 35.68 -5.28
N GLU A 445 -1.95 36.08 -5.60
CA GLU A 445 -0.78 35.19 -5.65
C GLU A 445 -0.53 34.51 -4.29
N PHE A 446 -0.55 35.28 -3.21
CA PHE A 446 -0.35 34.76 -1.87
C PHE A 446 -1.50 33.82 -1.42
N GLN A 447 -2.73 34.08 -1.86
CA GLN A 447 -3.87 33.19 -1.65
C GLN A 447 -3.72 31.86 -2.43
N ARG A 448 -3.30 31.91 -3.71
CA ARG A 448 -3.00 30.72 -4.51
C ARG A 448 -1.89 29.87 -3.87
N ALA A 449 -0.76 30.50 -3.51
CA ALA A 449 0.34 29.84 -2.82
C ALA A 449 -0.10 29.21 -1.49
N ARG A 450 -0.90 29.93 -0.67
CA ARG A 450 -1.44 29.39 0.59
C ARG A 450 -2.40 28.22 0.39
N HIS A 451 -3.15 28.17 -0.71
CA HIS A 451 -3.96 27.00 -1.06
C HIS A 451 -3.11 25.81 -1.49
N LEU A 452 -2.06 26.03 -2.31
CA LEU A 452 -1.14 24.98 -2.73
C LEU A 452 -0.41 24.37 -1.53
N VAL A 453 0.09 25.20 -0.61
CA VAL A 453 0.75 24.77 0.64
C VAL A 453 -0.21 23.99 1.53
N ARG A 454 -1.50 24.35 1.60
CA ARG A 454 -2.50 23.55 2.34
C ARG A 454 -2.80 22.22 1.69
N GLN A 455 -2.86 22.16 0.35
CA GLN A 455 -3.08 20.92 -0.39
C GLN A 455 -1.87 19.97 -0.32
N GLN A 456 -0.65 20.52 -0.29
CA GLN A 456 0.56 19.74 0.00
C GLN A 456 0.60 19.33 1.47
N GLY A 457 0.17 20.20 2.41
CA GLY A 457 0.07 19.90 3.83
C GLY A 457 -0.89 18.75 4.15
N SER A 458 -2.08 18.71 3.53
CA SER A 458 -3.02 17.59 3.73
C SER A 458 -2.58 16.30 3.03
N LYS A 459 -1.91 16.39 1.86
CA LYS A 459 -1.23 15.22 1.27
C LYS A 459 -0.09 14.69 2.15
N LEU A 460 0.67 15.59 2.80
CA LEU A 460 1.73 15.23 3.73
C LEU A 460 1.16 14.62 5.02
N ALA A 461 0.06 15.15 5.56
CA ALA A 461 -0.63 14.57 6.69
C ALA A 461 -1.08 13.13 6.40
N LEU A 462 -1.78 12.90 5.28
CA LEU A 462 -2.20 11.56 4.84
C LEU A 462 -1.02 10.61 4.57
N ALA A 463 0.12 11.14 4.11
CA ALA A 463 1.34 10.35 3.92
C ALA A 463 2.02 10.00 5.26
N VAL A 464 1.99 10.90 6.25
CA VAL A 464 2.48 10.67 7.61
C VAL A 464 1.58 9.70 8.36
N GLU A 465 0.25 9.83 8.25
CA GLU A 465 -0.71 8.90 8.83
C GLU A 465 -0.47 7.49 8.30
N ARG A 466 -0.41 7.30 6.97
CA ARG A 466 -0.07 6.01 6.34
C ARG A 466 1.32 5.50 6.71
N ALA A 467 2.30 6.38 6.92
CA ALA A 467 3.61 5.98 7.42
C ALA A 467 3.50 5.44 8.85
N THR A 468 2.75 6.11 9.74
CA THR A 468 2.52 5.64 11.11
C THR A 468 1.65 4.37 11.18
N GLU A 469 0.69 4.19 10.26
CA GLU A 469 -0.05 2.92 10.10
C GLU A 469 0.89 1.78 9.69
N LEU A 470 1.78 2.00 8.71
CA LEU A 470 2.77 1.03 8.28
C LEU A 470 3.85 0.76 9.35
N GLU A 471 4.20 1.74 10.17
CA GLU A 471 5.07 1.54 11.34
C GLU A 471 4.36 0.77 12.45
N HIS A 472 3.07 1.00 12.67
CA HIS A 472 2.27 0.24 13.63
C HIS A 472 2.09 -1.22 13.19
N LEU A 473 1.73 -1.47 11.92
CA LEU A 473 1.65 -2.82 11.36
C LEU A 473 3.01 -3.54 11.40
N ARG A 474 4.12 -2.86 11.11
CA ARG A 474 5.48 -3.43 11.31
C ARG A 474 5.80 -3.73 12.76
N ALA A 475 5.30 -2.93 13.71
CA ALA A 475 5.46 -3.20 15.13
C ALA A 475 4.63 -4.42 15.57
N GLU A 476 3.37 -4.53 15.11
CA GLU A 476 2.54 -5.72 15.32
C GLU A 476 3.16 -6.97 14.70
N ASP A 477 3.68 -6.90 13.48
CA ASP A 477 4.28 -8.06 12.82
C ASP A 477 5.61 -8.42 13.48
N ALA A 478 6.32 -7.45 14.06
CA ALA A 478 7.47 -7.72 14.93
C ALA A 478 7.07 -8.37 16.27
N THR A 479 5.91 -8.04 16.88
CA THR A 479 5.42 -8.74 18.08
C THR A 479 4.89 -10.13 17.75
N LYS A 480 4.06 -10.30 16.71
CA LYS A 480 3.63 -11.62 16.18
C LYS A 480 4.83 -12.51 15.88
N MET A 481 5.87 -11.99 15.22
CA MET A 481 7.11 -12.74 14.97
C MET A 481 7.98 -12.95 16.22
N LYS A 482 7.78 -12.21 17.31
CA LYS A 482 8.40 -12.48 18.62
C LYS A 482 7.63 -13.60 19.33
N GLU A 483 6.30 -13.51 19.37
CA GLU A 483 5.39 -14.52 19.90
C GLU A 483 5.57 -15.88 19.22
N LEU A 484 5.62 -15.94 17.88
CA LEU A 484 5.89 -17.18 17.15
C LEU A 484 7.27 -17.79 17.47
N ARG A 485 8.29 -16.97 17.74
CA ARG A 485 9.61 -17.45 18.18
C ARG A 485 9.58 -17.95 19.64
N GLU A 486 8.73 -17.36 20.48
CA GLU A 486 8.55 -17.75 21.88
C GLU A 486 7.69 -19.03 21.99
N GLN A 487 6.59 -19.13 21.25
CA GLN A 487 5.82 -20.37 21.05
C GLN A 487 6.70 -21.50 20.50
N ARG A 488 7.55 -21.22 19.50
CA ARG A 488 8.51 -22.21 18.97
C ARG A 488 9.50 -22.68 20.03
N LYS A 489 10.07 -21.77 20.83
CA LYS A 489 10.95 -22.14 21.96
C LYS A 489 10.23 -22.99 22.99
N LEU A 490 9.00 -22.63 23.38
CA LEU A 490 8.18 -23.41 24.30
C LEU A 490 7.88 -24.81 23.73
N ALA A 491 7.60 -24.92 22.43
CA ALA A 491 7.38 -26.21 21.76
C ALA A 491 8.68 -27.03 21.54
N GLU A 492 9.86 -26.39 21.52
CA GLU A 492 11.16 -27.06 21.53
C GLU A 492 11.50 -27.53 22.96
N GLN A 493 11.29 -26.71 23.99
CA GLN A 493 11.45 -27.04 25.40
C GLN A 493 10.49 -28.16 25.86
N ALA A 494 9.21 -28.12 25.48
CA ALA A 494 8.25 -29.18 25.79
C ALA A 494 8.65 -30.53 25.17
N ARG A 495 9.21 -30.52 23.94
CA ARG A 495 9.75 -31.75 23.32
C ARG A 495 11.03 -32.23 23.99
N GLU A 496 11.87 -31.32 24.50
CA GLU A 496 13.03 -31.69 25.29
C GLU A 496 12.63 -32.31 26.64
N ILE A 497 11.67 -31.72 27.37
CA ILE A 497 11.09 -32.26 28.62
C ILE A 497 10.49 -33.66 28.37
N ILE A 498 9.59 -33.80 27.40
CA ILE A 498 8.98 -35.11 27.06
C ILE A 498 10.05 -36.14 26.67
N SER A 499 11.14 -35.72 26.02
CA SER A 499 12.26 -36.62 25.72
C SER A 499 13.06 -36.99 26.97
N GLN A 500 13.28 -36.08 27.90
CA GLN A 500 13.95 -36.34 29.18
C GLN A 500 13.11 -37.29 30.03
N GLU A 501 11.84 -36.95 30.28
CA GLU A 501 10.84 -37.80 30.97
C GLU A 501 10.79 -39.21 30.38
N LYS A 502 10.72 -39.33 29.04
CA LYS A 502 10.74 -40.64 28.38
C LYS A 502 12.02 -41.43 28.65
N THR A 503 13.19 -40.79 28.71
CA THR A 503 14.44 -41.50 29.08
C THR A 503 14.50 -41.84 30.56
N GLU A 504 13.84 -41.09 31.44
CA GLU A 504 13.77 -41.37 32.87
C GLU A 504 12.79 -42.49 33.18
N VAL A 505 11.61 -42.50 32.56
CA VAL A 505 10.66 -43.62 32.60
C VAL A 505 11.30 -44.89 32.05
N LEU A 506 12.08 -44.82 30.97
CA LEU A 506 12.83 -45.97 30.46
C LEU A 506 13.87 -46.49 31.47
N LYS A 507 14.74 -45.62 32.01
CA LYS A 507 15.71 -46.00 33.07
C LYS A 507 15.02 -46.57 34.32
N TRP A 508 13.87 -46.02 34.71
CA TRP A 508 13.10 -46.49 35.84
C TRP A 508 12.49 -47.87 35.57
N SER A 509 11.97 -48.12 34.36
CA SER A 509 11.49 -49.44 33.94
C SER A 509 12.61 -50.47 33.86
N GLU A 510 13.80 -50.08 33.38
CA GLU A 510 15.01 -50.91 33.32
C GLU A 510 15.43 -51.31 34.75
N GLN A 511 15.59 -50.35 35.66
CA GLN A 511 15.89 -50.60 37.08
C GLN A 511 14.79 -51.38 37.82
N ALA A 512 13.52 -51.27 37.40
CA ALA A 512 12.43 -52.05 37.96
C ALA A 512 12.48 -53.51 37.48
N CYS A 513 12.82 -53.74 36.21
CA CYS A 513 13.08 -55.08 35.67
C CYS A 513 14.31 -55.73 36.32
N GLU A 514 15.44 -55.02 36.40
CA GLU A 514 16.66 -55.51 37.09
C GLU A 514 16.35 -55.96 38.51
N LYS A 515 15.68 -55.11 39.31
CA LYS A 515 15.23 -55.48 40.66
C LYS A 515 14.27 -56.65 40.64
N SER A 516 13.30 -56.71 39.73
CA SER A 516 12.37 -57.85 39.67
C SER A 516 13.09 -59.16 39.39
N GLU A 517 14.12 -59.17 38.53
CA GLU A 517 14.96 -60.34 38.26
C GLU A 517 15.82 -60.72 39.47
N GLU A 518 16.40 -59.75 40.19
CA GLU A 518 17.13 -59.99 41.44
C GLU A 518 16.23 -60.61 42.52
N LEU A 519 15.05 -60.03 42.74
CA LEU A 519 14.07 -60.49 43.73
C LEU A 519 13.50 -61.87 43.35
N GLU A 520 13.31 -62.16 42.06
CA GLU A 520 12.99 -63.51 41.59
C GLU A 520 14.14 -64.50 41.83
N ALA A 521 15.39 -64.10 41.62
CA ALA A 521 16.55 -64.94 41.87
C ALA A 521 16.72 -65.23 43.38
N GLU A 522 16.49 -64.23 44.24
CA GLU A 522 16.38 -64.37 45.69
C GLU A 522 15.27 -65.36 46.10
N LEU A 523 14.05 -65.21 45.55
CA LEU A 523 12.92 -66.10 45.81
C LEU A 523 13.24 -67.55 45.42
N LYS A 524 13.88 -67.75 44.25
CA LYS A 524 14.34 -69.05 43.77
C LYS A 524 15.42 -69.67 44.68
N LYS A 525 16.39 -68.89 45.17
CA LYS A 525 17.35 -69.34 46.21
C LYS A 525 16.62 -69.76 47.49
N CYS A 526 15.67 -68.94 47.96
CA CYS A 526 14.92 -69.16 49.18
C CYS A 526 14.08 -70.45 49.11
N GLY A 527 13.37 -70.68 48.00
CA GLY A 527 12.67 -71.94 47.72
C GLY A 527 13.61 -73.15 47.70
N GLN A 528 14.82 -73.03 47.15
CA GLN A 528 15.84 -74.09 47.18
C GLN A 528 16.39 -74.37 48.59
N LEU A 529 16.54 -73.34 49.44
CA LEU A 529 16.91 -73.49 50.86
C LEU A 529 15.82 -74.23 51.64
N VAL A 530 14.56 -73.81 51.51
CA VAL A 530 13.41 -74.46 52.15
C VAL A 530 13.24 -75.91 51.69
N LEU A 531 13.48 -76.21 50.40
CA LEU A 531 13.47 -77.58 49.88
C LEU A 531 14.65 -78.43 50.38
N ARG A 532 15.82 -77.83 50.68
CA ARG A 532 16.96 -78.53 51.30
C ARG A 532 16.68 -78.80 52.78
N LEU A 533 16.30 -77.78 53.56
CA LEU A 533 15.84 -77.92 54.95
C LEU A 533 14.80 -79.01 55.09
N ARG A 534 13.74 -78.99 54.27
CA ARG A 534 12.68 -80.00 54.29
C ARG A 534 13.22 -81.40 54.02
N LYS A 535 14.20 -81.58 53.11
CA LYS A 535 14.82 -82.88 52.83
C LYS A 535 15.67 -83.36 53.99
N GLU A 536 16.53 -82.52 54.56
CA GLU A 536 17.40 -82.88 55.69
C GLU A 536 16.59 -83.25 56.93
N LEU A 537 15.57 -82.46 57.27
CA LEU A 537 14.66 -82.72 58.39
C LEU A 537 13.90 -84.05 58.20
N HIS A 538 13.53 -84.40 56.95
CA HIS A 538 12.94 -85.70 56.63
C HIS A 538 13.93 -86.88 56.69
N HIS A 539 15.24 -86.64 56.51
CA HIS A 539 16.26 -87.68 56.72
C HIS A 539 16.54 -87.87 58.22
N ALA A 540 16.65 -86.78 58.99
CA ALA A 540 16.84 -86.83 60.43
C ALA A 540 15.70 -87.59 61.14
N LEU A 541 14.44 -87.27 60.83
CA LEU A 541 13.27 -87.97 61.38
C LEU A 541 13.25 -89.46 60.99
N LYS A 542 13.61 -89.80 59.74
CA LYS A 542 13.70 -91.22 59.31
C LYS A 542 14.83 -92.00 59.98
N THR A 543 15.85 -91.32 60.52
CA THR A 543 16.87 -91.94 61.37
C THR A 543 16.47 -92.05 62.84
N GLU A 544 15.34 -91.47 63.26
CA GLU A 544 14.70 -91.72 64.57
C GLU A 544 13.68 -92.88 64.49
N GLU A 545 12.93 -93.02 63.40
CA GLU A 545 11.95 -94.11 63.19
C GLU A 545 12.56 -95.54 63.20
N SER A 546 13.89 -95.68 63.21
CA SER A 546 14.59 -96.97 63.33
C SER A 546 14.98 -97.36 64.77
N TRP A 547 14.64 -96.56 65.79
CA TRP A 547 15.06 -96.78 67.19
C TRP A 547 14.06 -97.63 67.99
N ASP A 548 14.03 -98.93 67.71
CA ASP A 548 13.30 -99.91 68.53
C ASP A 548 14.26 -101.02 69.02
N GLY A 549 15.27 -100.61 69.79
CA GLY A 549 16.29 -101.47 70.38
C GLY A 549 17.28 -100.72 71.28
N PRO A 550 17.56 -101.19 72.51
CA PRO A 550 18.59 -100.60 73.37
C PRO A 550 20.01 -101.05 72.98
N ASP A 551 20.99 -100.26 73.45
CA ASP A 551 22.46 -100.45 73.41
C ASP A 551 23.21 -100.06 72.11
N SER A 552 24.05 -99.01 72.25
CA SER A 552 25.23 -98.64 71.44
C SER A 552 25.08 -98.52 69.91
N VAL A 553 24.81 -97.30 69.43
CA VAL A 553 25.05 -96.86 68.04
C VAL A 553 25.68 -95.46 68.05
N ASP A 554 26.55 -95.15 67.08
CA ASP A 554 27.31 -93.89 67.02
C ASP A 554 26.45 -92.62 66.93
N VAL A 555 26.85 -91.59 67.68
CA VAL A 555 26.17 -90.28 67.74
C VAL A 555 26.58 -89.36 66.56
N GLU A 556 27.71 -89.64 65.90
CA GLU A 556 28.23 -88.81 64.81
C GLU A 556 27.26 -88.52 63.64
N PRO A 557 26.47 -89.48 63.12
CA PRO A 557 25.60 -89.21 61.96
C PRO A 557 24.55 -88.15 62.27
N LEU A 558 23.89 -88.26 63.43
CA LEU A 558 22.86 -87.32 63.87
C LEU A 558 23.47 -85.93 64.15
N ALA A 559 24.64 -85.88 64.78
CA ALA A 559 25.37 -84.63 65.02
C ALA A 559 25.74 -83.90 63.70
N ARG A 560 26.15 -84.64 62.67
CA ARG A 560 26.41 -84.07 61.32
C ARG A 560 25.13 -83.56 60.66
N SER A 561 24.02 -84.29 60.75
CA SER A 561 22.73 -83.86 60.20
C SER A 561 22.21 -82.58 60.87
N VAL A 562 22.29 -82.49 62.21
CA VAL A 562 21.89 -81.28 62.97
C VAL A 562 22.81 -80.10 62.64
N ALA A 563 24.12 -80.33 62.47
CA ALA A 563 25.07 -79.30 62.06
C ALA A 563 24.94 -78.86 60.58
N SER A 564 24.31 -79.67 59.72
CA SER A 564 23.92 -79.27 58.36
C SER A 564 22.67 -78.40 58.41
N LEU A 565 21.63 -78.87 59.11
CA LEU A 565 20.35 -78.18 59.29
C LEU A 565 20.54 -76.79 59.91
N GLY A 566 21.45 -76.65 60.89
CA GLY A 566 21.81 -75.37 61.48
C GLY A 566 22.33 -74.34 60.47
N LYS A 567 23.24 -74.75 59.56
CA LYS A 567 23.78 -73.84 58.53
C LYS A 567 22.74 -73.40 57.52
N GLU A 568 21.83 -74.29 57.13
CA GLU A 568 20.73 -73.96 56.22
C GLU A 568 19.69 -73.05 56.92
N VAL A 569 19.50 -73.17 58.24
CA VAL A 569 18.71 -72.22 59.05
C VAL A 569 19.41 -70.86 59.15
N ASP A 570 20.72 -70.82 59.44
CA ASP A 570 21.50 -69.58 59.54
C ASP A 570 21.50 -68.81 58.21
N ALA A 571 21.50 -69.50 57.08
CA ALA A 571 21.36 -68.89 55.75
C ALA A 571 19.99 -68.22 55.55
N VAL A 572 18.90 -68.88 55.96
CA VAL A 572 17.53 -68.32 55.89
C VAL A 572 17.36 -67.14 56.87
N VAL A 573 17.98 -67.21 58.05
CA VAL A 573 18.03 -66.09 59.02
C VAL A 573 18.78 -64.90 58.45
N SER A 574 19.92 -65.13 57.78
CA SER A 574 20.71 -64.09 57.12
C SER A 574 19.92 -63.39 56.01
N MET A 575 19.16 -64.14 55.20
CA MET A 575 18.24 -63.55 54.21
C MET A 575 17.14 -62.72 54.89
N ARG A 576 16.46 -63.25 55.92
CA ARG A 576 15.40 -62.52 56.65
C ARG A 576 15.87 -61.14 57.12
N ASP A 577 17.08 -61.04 57.65
CA ASP A 577 17.58 -59.78 58.20
C ASP A 577 18.12 -58.83 57.13
N HIS A 578 18.59 -59.33 55.97
CA HIS A 578 18.81 -58.50 54.79
C HIS A 578 17.52 -57.82 54.30
N TRP A 579 16.45 -58.61 54.14
CA TRP A 579 15.13 -58.13 53.69
C TRP A 579 14.49 -57.15 54.69
N ARG A 580 14.70 -57.34 56.00
CA ARG A 580 14.34 -56.35 57.02
C ARG A 580 15.08 -55.03 56.79
N LEU A 581 16.40 -55.08 56.62
CA LEU A 581 17.24 -53.89 56.50
C LEU A 581 16.88 -53.06 55.25
N ASP A 582 16.58 -53.72 54.13
CA ASP A 582 16.22 -53.02 52.89
C ASP A 582 14.77 -52.50 52.94
N SER A 583 13.84 -53.17 53.65
CA SER A 583 12.52 -52.61 53.97
C SER A 583 12.61 -51.35 54.86
N GLU A 584 13.48 -51.36 55.88
CA GLU A 584 13.81 -50.19 56.72
C GLU A 584 14.53 -49.07 55.96
N LYS A 585 15.00 -49.33 54.73
CA LYS A 585 15.65 -48.35 53.85
C LYS A 585 14.65 -47.79 52.82
N GLN A 586 13.78 -48.64 52.27
CA GLN A 586 12.66 -48.22 51.42
C GLN A 586 11.67 -47.33 52.17
N SER A 587 11.37 -47.62 53.44
CA SER A 587 10.49 -46.76 54.26
C SER A 587 11.09 -45.38 54.54
N ARG A 588 12.42 -45.26 54.65
CA ARG A 588 13.11 -43.97 54.75
C ARG A 588 13.07 -43.20 53.43
N GLY A 589 13.36 -43.85 52.30
CA GLY A 589 13.26 -43.22 50.99
C GLY A 589 11.84 -42.74 50.64
N LEU A 590 10.80 -43.47 51.07
CA LEU A 590 9.40 -43.03 50.98
C LEU A 590 9.09 -41.81 51.87
N GLN A 591 9.70 -41.72 53.06
CA GLN A 591 9.54 -40.58 53.95
C GLN A 591 10.22 -39.33 53.37
N GLU A 592 11.46 -39.48 52.88
CA GLU A 592 12.23 -38.42 52.22
C GLU A 592 11.48 -37.88 50.99
N ALA A 593 11.04 -38.76 50.08
CA ALA A 593 10.25 -38.36 48.90
C ALA A 593 8.89 -37.72 49.26
N GLN A 594 8.26 -38.11 50.38
CA GLN A 594 7.02 -37.46 50.84
C GLN A 594 7.27 -36.04 51.37
N ASP A 595 8.42 -35.79 52.00
CA ASP A 595 8.77 -34.46 52.50
C ASP A 595 9.30 -33.54 51.39
N ASP A 596 9.94 -34.08 50.34
CA ASP A 596 10.26 -33.36 49.10
C ASP A 596 8.98 -32.93 48.33
N LEU A 597 7.99 -33.83 48.19
CA LEU A 597 6.69 -33.47 47.59
C LEU A 597 6.01 -32.32 48.35
N ARG A 598 6.05 -32.34 49.68
CA ARG A 598 5.55 -31.26 50.56
C ARG A 598 6.37 -29.97 50.48
N ALA A 599 7.55 -29.97 49.87
CA ALA A 599 8.29 -28.74 49.56
C ALA A 599 7.80 -28.17 48.23
N ILE A 600 7.70 -29.02 47.20
CA ILE A 600 7.22 -28.66 45.86
C ILE A 600 5.77 -28.11 45.91
N GLU A 601 4.87 -28.74 46.68
CA GLU A 601 3.50 -28.23 46.91
C GLU A 601 3.49 -26.78 47.44
N LYS A 602 4.41 -26.45 48.34
CA LYS A 602 4.50 -25.09 48.91
C LYS A 602 5.05 -24.09 47.90
N GLU A 603 6.09 -24.46 47.15
CA GLU A 603 6.64 -23.60 46.10
C GLU A 603 5.62 -23.34 44.98
N LEU A 604 4.80 -24.33 44.62
CA LEU A 604 3.67 -24.15 43.71
C LEU A 604 2.66 -23.12 44.25
N THR A 605 2.16 -23.29 45.48
CA THR A 605 1.20 -22.32 46.06
C THR A 605 1.76 -20.90 46.20
N ALA A 606 3.07 -20.76 46.45
CA ALA A 606 3.73 -19.45 46.46
C ALA A 606 3.79 -18.82 45.05
N LYS A 607 4.06 -19.64 44.02
CA LYS A 607 4.10 -19.19 42.62
C LYS A 607 2.71 -18.85 42.06
N GLU A 608 1.66 -19.53 42.49
CA GLU A 608 0.27 -19.19 42.12
C GLU A 608 -0.13 -17.79 42.61
N GLU A 609 0.22 -17.42 43.84
CA GLU A 609 -0.03 -16.06 44.36
C GLU A 609 0.85 -15.00 43.67
N GLU A 610 2.14 -15.28 43.39
CA GLU A 610 2.99 -14.38 42.58
C GLU A 610 2.40 -14.12 41.18
N PHE A 611 1.89 -15.16 40.49
CA PHE A 611 1.26 -15.02 39.19
C PHE A 611 -0.03 -14.20 39.24
N LYS A 612 -0.80 -14.33 40.33
CA LYS A 612 -2.04 -13.60 40.57
C LYS A 612 -1.78 -12.11 40.81
N GLU A 613 -0.80 -11.75 41.64
CA GLU A 613 -0.37 -10.35 41.80
C GLU A 613 0.09 -9.73 40.46
N ALA A 614 0.83 -10.49 39.63
CA ALA A 614 1.29 -10.04 38.32
C ALA A 614 0.14 -9.79 37.32
N LEU A 615 -0.92 -10.61 37.36
CA LEU A 615 -2.12 -10.42 36.54
C LEU A 615 -2.92 -9.17 36.98
N GLU A 616 -3.11 -8.96 38.28
CA GLU A 616 -3.77 -7.77 38.83
C GLU A 616 -3.00 -6.46 38.52
N GLU A 617 -1.67 -6.53 38.41
CA GLU A 617 -0.84 -5.41 37.92
C GLU A 617 -1.05 -5.16 36.42
N MET A 618 -1.01 -6.22 35.60
CA MET A 618 -1.16 -6.14 34.15
C MET A 618 -2.52 -5.57 33.73
N GLU A 619 -3.60 -6.01 34.37
CA GLU A 619 -4.95 -5.48 34.11
C GLU A 619 -5.03 -3.98 34.43
N ARG A 620 -4.42 -3.55 35.54
CA ARG A 620 -4.41 -2.13 35.95
C ARG A 620 -3.67 -1.24 34.97
N VAL A 621 -2.53 -1.70 34.45
CA VAL A 621 -1.75 -1.01 33.41
C VAL A 621 -2.53 -0.96 32.09
N HIS A 622 -3.17 -2.06 31.68
CA HIS A 622 -3.97 -2.12 30.47
C HIS A 622 -5.17 -1.15 30.52
N ASN A 623 -5.92 -1.15 31.62
CA ASN A 623 -7.06 -0.24 31.84
C ASN A 623 -6.63 1.24 31.82
N LYS A 624 -5.46 1.58 32.38
CA LYS A 624 -4.91 2.95 32.32
C LYS A 624 -4.53 3.35 30.89
N ASN A 625 -3.84 2.48 30.15
CA ASN A 625 -3.44 2.73 28.75
C ASN A 625 -4.69 2.92 27.85
N ALA A 626 -5.71 2.08 27.99
CA ALA A 626 -6.98 2.22 27.27
C ALA A 626 -7.68 3.55 27.57
N GLN A 627 -7.65 4.03 28.82
CA GLN A 627 -8.21 5.32 29.21
C GLN A 627 -7.42 6.51 28.62
N GLU A 628 -6.08 6.44 28.60
CA GLU A 628 -5.21 7.46 28.00
C GLU A 628 -5.39 7.53 26.47
N GLN A 629 -5.47 6.39 25.79
CA GLN A 629 -5.77 6.32 24.36
C GLN A 629 -7.15 6.91 24.03
N LYS A 630 -8.17 6.59 24.84
CA LYS A 630 -9.52 7.11 24.66
C LYS A 630 -9.54 8.66 24.70
N LEU A 631 -8.92 9.25 25.72
CA LEU A 631 -8.85 10.72 25.86
C LEU A 631 -8.13 11.38 24.67
N HIS A 632 -7.06 10.77 24.16
CA HIS A 632 -6.36 11.24 22.97
C HIS A 632 -7.22 11.16 21.69
N PHE A 633 -8.07 10.14 21.54
CA PHE A 633 -9.04 10.08 20.44
C PHE A 633 -10.16 11.11 20.59
N GLU A 634 -10.70 11.31 21.80
CA GLU A 634 -11.72 12.34 22.08
C GLU A 634 -11.18 13.74 21.72
N GLN A 635 -9.93 14.06 22.11
CA GLN A 635 -9.29 15.34 21.74
C GLN A 635 -9.11 15.51 20.22
N ARG A 636 -8.67 14.48 19.49
CA ARG A 636 -8.52 14.55 18.02
C ARG A 636 -9.86 14.78 17.31
N ILE A 637 -10.97 14.29 17.85
CA ILE A 637 -12.31 14.52 17.29
C ILE A 637 -12.71 15.99 17.46
N GLU A 638 -12.47 16.58 18.64
CA GLU A 638 -12.71 18.01 18.87
C GLU A 638 -11.88 18.90 17.93
N ASP A 639 -10.60 18.58 17.73
CA ASP A 639 -9.73 19.30 16.78
C ASP A 639 -10.29 19.23 15.34
N VAL A 640 -10.68 18.04 14.86
CA VAL A 640 -11.20 17.81 13.50
C VAL A 640 -12.55 18.49 13.25
N ASP A 641 -13.50 18.41 14.19
CA ASP A 641 -14.78 19.14 14.05
C ASP A 641 -14.57 20.67 14.13
N SER A 642 -13.55 21.14 14.86
CA SER A 642 -13.15 22.55 14.82
C SER A 642 -12.64 22.94 13.42
N GLU A 643 -11.72 22.17 12.81
CA GLU A 643 -11.20 22.46 11.47
C GLU A 643 -12.32 22.46 10.42
N ARG A 644 -13.20 21.46 10.47
CA ARG A 644 -14.39 21.32 9.62
C ARG A 644 -15.25 22.59 9.65
N SER A 645 -15.54 23.14 10.84
CA SER A 645 -16.32 24.38 10.95
C SER A 645 -15.64 25.58 10.27
N THR A 646 -14.29 25.64 10.29
CA THR A 646 -13.52 26.69 9.58
C THR A 646 -13.42 26.47 8.06
N LEU A 647 -13.70 25.26 7.58
CA LEU A 647 -13.75 24.94 6.15
C LEU A 647 -15.15 25.18 5.58
N GLU A 648 -16.20 24.83 6.31
CA GLU A 648 -17.60 25.05 5.92
C GLU A 648 -17.93 26.55 5.81
N THR A 649 -17.45 27.36 6.76
CA THR A 649 -17.56 28.84 6.69
C THR A 649 -16.81 29.43 5.49
N ARG A 650 -15.60 28.96 5.17
CA ARG A 650 -14.86 29.40 3.97
C ARG A 650 -15.54 28.98 2.67
N LEU A 651 -16.15 27.80 2.62
CA LEU A 651 -16.90 27.34 1.45
C LEU A 651 -18.10 28.26 1.17
N GLN A 652 -18.80 28.71 2.22
CA GLN A 652 -19.86 29.71 2.11
C GLN A 652 -19.33 31.05 1.57
N GLU A 653 -18.20 31.57 2.10
CA GLU A 653 -17.55 32.79 1.60
C GLU A 653 -17.18 32.73 0.11
N GLU A 654 -16.51 31.66 -0.35
CA GLU A 654 -16.11 31.55 -1.76
C GLU A 654 -17.33 31.33 -2.68
N SER A 655 -18.38 30.63 -2.21
CA SER A 655 -19.63 30.48 -2.99
C SER A 655 -20.32 31.83 -3.26
N ALA A 656 -20.28 32.76 -2.31
CA ALA A 656 -20.81 34.11 -2.49
C ALA A 656 -19.99 34.93 -3.50
N ARG A 657 -18.65 34.82 -3.47
CA ARG A 657 -17.76 35.47 -4.44
C ARG A 657 -17.94 34.93 -5.86
N LEU A 658 -18.19 33.63 -6.00
CA LEU A 658 -18.44 33.01 -7.30
C LEU A 658 -19.71 33.57 -7.96
N ALA A 659 -20.80 33.72 -7.21
CA ALA A 659 -22.04 34.33 -7.71
C ALA A 659 -21.84 35.80 -8.15
N GLU A 660 -21.06 36.59 -7.39
CA GLU A 660 -20.69 37.97 -7.78
C GLU A 660 -19.85 38.01 -9.07
N ALA A 661 -18.94 37.04 -9.26
CA ALA A 661 -18.15 36.92 -10.47
C ALA A 661 -19.00 36.56 -11.70
N GLU A 662 -19.98 35.65 -11.54
CA GLU A 662 -20.92 35.27 -12.60
C GLU A 662 -21.80 36.46 -13.04
N GLU A 663 -22.34 37.23 -12.11
CA GLU A 663 -23.14 38.43 -12.41
C GLU A 663 -22.32 39.48 -13.20
N ASN A 664 -21.05 39.65 -12.84
CA ASN A 664 -20.16 40.58 -13.53
C ASN A 664 -19.72 40.09 -14.92
N ASN A 665 -19.58 38.77 -15.11
CA ASN A 665 -19.32 38.18 -16.43
C ASN A 665 -20.53 38.36 -17.38
N ALA A 666 -21.75 38.18 -16.89
CA ALA A 666 -22.98 38.43 -17.67
C ALA A 666 -23.10 39.88 -18.17
N LYS A 667 -22.70 40.87 -17.34
CA LYS A 667 -22.65 42.29 -17.74
C LYS A 667 -21.62 42.56 -18.84
N LEU A 668 -20.47 41.88 -18.78
CA LEU A 668 -19.41 42.01 -19.80
C LEU A 668 -19.87 41.44 -21.16
N GLN A 669 -20.50 40.25 -21.16
CA GLN A 669 -21.01 39.63 -22.40
C GLN A 669 -22.01 40.55 -23.13
N HIS A 670 -22.97 41.13 -22.41
CA HIS A 670 -23.95 42.06 -22.99
C HIS A 670 -23.30 43.29 -23.66
N MET A 671 -22.14 43.76 -23.18
CA MET A 671 -21.41 44.84 -23.83
C MET A 671 -20.69 44.39 -25.12
N VAL A 672 -20.15 43.17 -25.15
CA VAL A 672 -19.54 42.57 -26.35
C VAL A 672 -20.59 42.38 -27.45
N ASP A 673 -21.74 41.78 -27.10
CA ASP A 673 -22.86 41.52 -28.01
C ASP A 673 -23.38 42.81 -28.69
N GLY A 674 -23.28 43.96 -27.99
CA GLY A 674 -23.61 45.28 -28.54
C GLY A 674 -22.62 45.77 -29.59
N PHE A 675 -21.31 45.63 -29.35
CA PHE A 675 -20.29 46.06 -30.31
C PHE A 675 -20.26 45.22 -31.59
N GLU A 676 -20.62 43.93 -31.52
CA GLU A 676 -20.72 43.08 -32.71
C GLU A 676 -21.86 43.51 -33.66
N GLN A 677 -22.95 44.08 -33.13
CA GLN A 677 -24.09 44.58 -33.91
C GLN A 677 -23.75 45.84 -34.72
N ASP A 678 -22.88 46.72 -34.21
CA ASP A 678 -22.47 47.96 -34.89
C ASP A 678 -21.42 47.74 -36.01
N LEU A 679 -20.67 46.63 -35.96
CA LEU A 679 -19.56 46.33 -36.87
C LEU A 679 -19.88 46.50 -38.38
N PRO A 680 -21.06 46.06 -38.89
CA PRO A 680 -21.43 46.21 -40.30
C PRO A 680 -21.65 47.66 -40.74
N VAL A 681 -22.04 48.54 -39.81
CA VAL A 681 -22.29 49.97 -40.08
C VAL A 681 -20.95 50.67 -40.36
N PHE A 682 -19.97 50.48 -39.48
CA PHE A 682 -18.62 51.03 -39.66
C PHE A 682 -17.94 50.53 -40.95
N ALA A 683 -18.07 49.23 -41.26
CA ALA A 683 -17.54 48.65 -42.50
C ALA A 683 -18.15 49.31 -43.76
N THR A 684 -19.45 49.62 -43.73
CA THR A 684 -20.15 50.27 -44.85
C THR A 684 -19.73 51.74 -45.03
N ILE A 685 -19.55 52.48 -43.93
CA ILE A 685 -19.05 53.87 -43.95
C ILE A 685 -17.64 53.92 -44.54
N LEU A 686 -16.75 53.00 -44.14
CA LEU A 686 -15.37 52.93 -44.64
C LEU A 686 -15.33 52.74 -46.17
N HIS A 687 -16.22 51.89 -46.71
CA HIS A 687 -16.30 51.59 -48.13
C HIS A 687 -16.73 52.81 -48.97
N LEU A 688 -17.67 53.61 -48.46
CA LEU A 688 -18.09 54.87 -49.10
C LEU A 688 -16.96 55.91 -49.12
N PHE A 689 -16.16 55.99 -48.06
CA PHE A 689 -15.06 56.96 -47.95
C PHE A 689 -13.96 56.71 -49.01
N VAL A 690 -13.56 55.44 -49.20
CA VAL A 690 -12.54 55.05 -50.19
C VAL A 690 -12.95 55.43 -51.61
N LEU A 691 -14.20 55.15 -51.99
CA LEU A 691 -14.72 55.40 -53.35
C LEU A 691 -14.77 56.89 -53.73
N VAL A 692 -14.90 57.80 -52.76
CA VAL A 692 -15.01 59.25 -53.00
C VAL A 692 -13.66 59.97 -52.92
N VAL A 693 -12.80 59.58 -51.98
CA VAL A 693 -11.55 60.32 -51.69
C VAL A 693 -10.45 60.03 -52.72
N GLN A 694 -10.32 58.79 -53.19
CA GLN A 694 -9.22 58.39 -54.09
C GLN A 694 -9.23 59.13 -55.45
N PRO A 695 -10.38 59.34 -56.13
CA PRO A 695 -10.42 60.13 -57.37
C PRO A 695 -10.09 61.62 -57.17
N LEU A 696 -10.50 62.21 -56.04
CA LEU A 696 -10.23 63.63 -55.73
C LEU A 696 -8.74 63.90 -55.53
N ILE A 697 -8.02 63.01 -54.83
CA ILE A 697 -6.57 63.12 -54.63
C ILE A 697 -5.83 63.14 -55.99
N LEU A 698 -6.25 62.31 -56.94
CA LEU A 698 -5.66 62.27 -58.28
C LEU A 698 -5.86 63.60 -59.03
N GLN A 699 -7.08 64.13 -59.06
CA GLN A 699 -7.38 65.43 -59.71
C GLN A 699 -6.59 66.59 -59.10
N VAL A 700 -6.49 66.65 -57.76
CA VAL A 700 -5.68 67.67 -57.07
C VAL A 700 -4.19 67.53 -57.42
N SER A 701 -3.67 66.31 -57.52
CA SER A 701 -2.26 66.07 -57.87
C SER A 701 -1.90 66.57 -59.29
N GLU A 702 -2.83 66.43 -60.24
CA GLU A 702 -2.65 66.84 -61.64
C GLU A 702 -2.71 68.37 -61.80
N LEU A 703 -3.64 69.04 -61.12
CA LEU A 703 -3.69 70.51 -61.03
C LEU A 703 -2.42 71.09 -60.38
N LEU A 704 -1.88 70.42 -59.34
CA LEU A 704 -0.60 70.79 -58.73
C LEU A 704 0.61 70.51 -59.62
N ALA A 705 0.52 69.62 -60.61
CA ALA A 705 1.54 69.46 -61.65
C ALA A 705 1.48 70.62 -62.67
N GLN A 706 0.30 70.94 -63.18
CA GLN A 706 0.08 72.05 -64.12
C GLN A 706 0.54 73.40 -63.53
N ARG A 707 0.18 73.69 -62.27
CA ARG A 707 0.65 74.90 -61.55
C ARG A 707 2.17 75.02 -61.47
N ARG A 708 2.89 73.90 -61.30
CA ARG A 708 4.36 73.88 -61.25
C ARG A 708 5.02 74.08 -62.62
N LEU A 709 4.31 73.82 -63.71
CA LEU A 709 4.78 74.06 -65.07
C LEU A 709 4.66 75.55 -65.41
N LEU A 710 3.47 76.15 -65.21
CA LEU A 710 3.23 77.59 -65.40
C LEU A 710 4.17 78.48 -64.55
N LEU A 711 4.51 78.06 -63.34
CA LEU A 711 5.46 78.79 -62.48
C LEU A 711 6.91 78.79 -63.01
N ARG A 712 7.29 77.85 -63.90
CA ARG A 712 8.60 77.86 -64.56
C ARG A 712 8.60 78.78 -65.77
N GLU A 713 7.60 78.65 -66.64
CA GLU A 713 7.45 79.52 -67.82
C GLU A 713 7.42 80.99 -67.40
N ASN A 714 6.68 81.34 -66.35
CA ASN A 714 6.59 82.72 -65.85
C ASN A 714 7.91 83.23 -65.22
N ALA A 715 8.77 82.34 -64.71
CA ALA A 715 10.10 82.70 -64.21
C ALA A 715 11.10 82.90 -65.37
N GLU A 716 11.01 82.09 -66.43
CA GLU A 716 11.79 82.26 -67.66
C GLU A 716 11.43 83.58 -68.37
N PHE A 717 10.15 83.96 -68.41
CA PHE A 717 9.73 85.29 -68.89
C PHE A 717 10.27 86.45 -68.02
N ALA A 718 10.25 86.34 -66.69
CA ALA A 718 10.80 87.37 -65.81
C ALA A 718 12.31 87.56 -66.05
N GLN A 719 13.07 86.46 -66.15
CA GLN A 719 14.52 86.51 -66.39
C GLN A 719 14.88 87.05 -67.78
N ALA A 720 14.04 86.81 -68.80
CA ALA A 720 14.18 87.47 -70.10
C ALA A 720 13.89 88.97 -70.03
N HIS A 721 12.96 89.40 -69.17
CA HIS A 721 12.61 90.81 -68.99
C HIS A 721 13.71 91.61 -68.29
N GLU A 722 14.36 91.04 -67.27
CA GLU A 722 15.56 91.62 -66.63
C GLU A 722 16.70 91.85 -67.64
N GLN A 723 16.94 90.88 -68.54
CA GLN A 723 18.00 91.00 -69.56
C GLN A 723 17.73 92.16 -70.54
N ILE A 724 16.47 92.37 -70.93
CA ILE A 724 16.05 93.52 -71.75
C ILE A 724 16.24 94.83 -70.98
N GLU A 725 15.92 94.86 -69.68
CA GLU A 725 16.07 96.06 -68.85
C GLU A 725 17.55 96.43 -68.63
N CYS A 726 18.43 95.46 -68.40
CA CYS A 726 19.88 95.68 -68.35
C CYS A 726 20.43 96.27 -69.65
N ILE A 727 19.98 95.79 -70.82
CA ILE A 727 20.37 96.34 -72.12
C ILE A 727 19.87 97.79 -72.27
N GLY A 728 18.63 98.05 -71.85
CA GLY A 728 18.06 99.40 -71.81
C GLY A 728 18.87 100.37 -70.94
N GLN A 729 19.31 99.93 -69.75
CA GLN A 729 20.08 100.74 -68.81
C GLN A 729 21.45 101.13 -69.40
N VAL A 730 22.18 100.18 -69.99
CA VAL A 730 23.48 100.45 -70.63
C VAL A 730 23.36 101.44 -71.80
N LEU A 731 22.30 101.34 -72.62
CA LEU A 731 22.07 102.30 -73.69
C LEU A 731 21.74 103.71 -73.16
N LYS A 732 21.06 103.80 -72.01
CA LYS A 732 20.64 105.06 -71.38
C LYS A 732 21.82 105.88 -70.84
N GLU A 733 22.86 105.23 -70.32
CA GLU A 733 24.09 105.89 -69.85
C GLU A 733 24.96 106.45 -71.00
N MET A 734 24.74 106.00 -72.24
CA MET A 734 25.61 106.32 -73.38
C MET A 734 25.14 107.52 -74.23
N ILE A 735 23.97 108.10 -73.93
CA ILE A 735 23.36 109.23 -74.66
C ILE A 735 23.54 110.52 -73.85
N PRO A 736 24.30 111.54 -74.31
CA PRO A 736 24.49 112.77 -73.57
C PRO A 736 23.26 113.69 -73.59
N ALA A 737 22.72 114.04 -72.43
CA ALA A 737 21.95 115.27 -72.26
C ALA A 737 22.90 116.48 -72.31
N ALA A 738 22.47 117.59 -72.92
CA ALA A 738 23.38 118.63 -73.40
C ALA A 738 23.60 119.81 -72.43
N ALA A 739 24.87 120.13 -72.20
CA ALA A 739 25.38 121.49 -71.97
C ALA A 739 26.85 121.54 -72.47
N PRO A 740 27.32 122.64 -73.11
CA PRO A 740 28.61 122.67 -73.81
C PRO A 740 29.79 123.12 -72.94
N ASN A 741 31.00 123.06 -73.54
CA ASN A 741 32.28 123.61 -73.09
C ASN A 741 33.19 122.74 -72.20
N GLU A 742 33.64 121.60 -72.72
CA GLU A 742 35.06 121.23 -72.61
C GLU A 742 35.48 120.31 -73.77
N GLU A 743 36.57 120.63 -74.48
CA GLU A 743 36.75 120.17 -75.87
C GLU A 743 37.48 118.82 -76.06
N LYS A 744 37.01 118.06 -77.06
CA LYS A 744 37.75 117.20 -78.01
C LYS A 744 38.58 116.01 -77.49
N ALA A 745 39.03 115.98 -76.23
CA ALA A 745 39.77 114.85 -75.67
C ALA A 745 38.87 113.65 -75.33
N LYS A 746 37.79 113.90 -74.56
CA LYS A 746 36.90 112.86 -73.98
C LYS A 746 36.09 112.09 -75.05
N GLU A 747 35.86 112.68 -76.23
CA GLU A 747 34.99 112.07 -77.24
C GLU A 747 35.64 110.91 -78.02
N ARG A 748 36.95 110.98 -78.31
CA ARG A 748 37.67 109.87 -78.97
C ARG A 748 37.67 108.58 -78.13
N GLN A 749 37.56 108.70 -76.80
CA GLN A 749 37.43 107.57 -75.89
C GLN A 749 35.99 107.04 -75.85
N ARG A 750 34.98 107.92 -75.77
CA ARG A 750 33.56 107.53 -75.87
C ARG A 750 33.23 106.81 -77.18
N ARG A 751 33.70 107.31 -78.33
CA ARG A 751 33.51 106.63 -79.64
C ARG A 751 34.20 105.26 -79.73
N ARG A 752 35.28 105.00 -78.97
CA ARG A 752 35.92 103.68 -78.86
C ARG A 752 35.13 102.72 -77.97
N LEU A 753 34.60 103.19 -76.85
CA LEU A 753 33.72 102.41 -75.97
C LEU A 753 32.39 102.07 -76.66
N PHE A 754 31.75 103.04 -77.31
CA PHE A 754 30.54 102.81 -78.12
C PHE A 754 30.75 101.72 -79.17
N ARG A 755 31.85 101.78 -79.94
CA ARG A 755 32.19 100.71 -80.89
C ARG A 755 32.44 99.36 -80.21
N ARG A 756 33.07 99.30 -79.03
CA ARG A 756 33.24 98.03 -78.29
C ARG A 756 31.92 97.44 -77.78
N VAL A 757 31.01 98.26 -77.24
CA VAL A 757 29.69 97.80 -76.78
C VAL A 757 28.83 97.35 -77.97
N VAL A 758 28.77 98.13 -79.05
CA VAL A 758 28.02 97.75 -80.26
C VAL A 758 28.61 96.49 -80.92
N ILE A 759 29.93 96.31 -80.94
CA ILE A 759 30.55 95.06 -81.41
C ILE A 759 30.21 93.89 -80.47
N ALA A 760 30.21 94.08 -79.15
CA ALA A 760 29.83 93.04 -78.19
C ALA A 760 28.35 92.62 -78.33
N VAL A 761 27.44 93.58 -78.55
CA VAL A 761 26.01 93.30 -78.80
C VAL A 761 25.80 92.63 -80.17
N ALA A 762 26.46 93.13 -81.23
CA ALA A 762 26.33 92.57 -82.57
C ALA A 762 26.90 91.15 -82.69
N PHE A 763 28.06 90.87 -82.08
CA PHE A 763 28.60 89.50 -82.04
C PHE A 763 27.86 88.61 -81.03
N GLY A 764 27.38 89.17 -79.91
CA GLY A 764 26.56 88.44 -78.93
C GLY A 764 25.24 87.93 -79.52
N LEU A 765 24.64 88.67 -80.45
CA LEU A 765 23.44 88.26 -81.20
C LEU A 765 23.73 87.37 -82.42
N CYS A 766 25.00 87.19 -82.81
CA CYS A 766 25.39 86.36 -83.97
C CYS A 766 26.05 85.02 -83.59
N ALA A 767 26.22 84.71 -82.31
CA ALA A 767 26.59 83.38 -81.84
C ALA A 767 25.33 82.52 -81.67
N PRO A 768 25.23 81.33 -82.29
CA PRO A 768 24.04 80.50 -82.15
C PRO A 768 23.93 79.98 -80.70
N LEU A 769 22.87 80.41 -80.00
CA LEU A 769 22.52 79.86 -78.69
C LEU A 769 22.47 78.33 -78.79
N LYS A 770 23.23 77.65 -77.92
CA LYS A 770 23.35 76.19 -77.96
C LYS A 770 22.02 75.54 -77.60
N VAL A 771 21.25 75.20 -78.63
CA VAL A 771 20.08 74.32 -78.53
C VAL A 771 20.54 72.97 -77.99
N VAL A 772 20.40 72.77 -76.68
CA VAL A 772 20.56 71.46 -76.05
C VAL A 772 19.50 70.56 -76.66
N ARG A 773 19.96 69.50 -77.35
CA ARG A 773 19.10 68.61 -78.15
C ARG A 773 18.10 67.86 -77.26
N SER A 774 16.91 68.43 -77.07
CA SER A 774 15.73 67.63 -76.71
C SER A 774 15.42 66.65 -77.85
N ARG A 775 15.17 65.39 -77.50
CA ARG A 775 15.12 64.29 -78.48
C ARG A 775 13.76 64.31 -79.18
N LYS A 776 13.75 64.57 -80.50
CA LYS A 776 12.53 64.65 -81.32
C LYS A 776 11.58 63.45 -81.11
N ARG A 777 10.39 63.72 -80.57
CA ARG A 777 9.11 63.20 -81.08
C ARG A 777 8.22 64.40 -81.38
N ALA A 778 7.28 64.24 -82.31
CA ALA A 778 6.67 65.35 -83.03
C ALA A 778 5.98 66.39 -82.14
N SER A 779 6.53 67.62 -82.11
CA SER A 779 5.67 68.81 -82.08
C SER A 779 5.29 69.10 -83.53
N ALA A 780 3.98 69.07 -83.80
CA ALA A 780 3.40 69.43 -85.07
C ALA A 780 2.07 70.14 -84.80
N LEU A 781 2.15 71.38 -84.30
CA LEU A 781 1.16 72.45 -84.45
C LEU A 781 1.76 73.73 -83.85
N SER A 782 1.85 74.80 -84.63
CA SER A 782 2.25 76.12 -84.15
C SER A 782 1.05 76.86 -83.55
N SER A 783 1.33 77.85 -82.69
CA SER A 783 0.48 79.03 -82.47
C SER A 783 -1.01 78.79 -82.21
N GLN A 784 -1.36 78.35 -80.99
CA GLN A 784 -2.66 78.66 -80.38
C GLN A 784 -2.45 79.08 -78.90
N PRO A 785 -3.29 79.99 -78.37
CA PRO A 785 -3.20 80.42 -76.98
C PRO A 785 -3.61 79.30 -76.00
N THR A 786 -3.10 79.37 -74.77
CA THR A 786 -3.22 78.31 -73.75
C THR A 786 -4.62 78.22 -73.13
N VAL A 787 -5.60 77.71 -73.89
CA VAL A 787 -6.96 77.46 -73.40
C VAL A 787 -6.96 76.30 -72.40
N ILE A 788 -7.40 76.59 -71.16
CA ILE A 788 -7.52 75.59 -70.09
C ILE A 788 -8.64 74.60 -70.43
N LYS A 789 -8.27 73.41 -70.92
CA LYS A 789 -9.21 72.30 -71.07
C LYS A 789 -9.46 71.63 -69.71
N VAL A 790 -10.45 72.14 -68.98
CA VAL A 790 -11.11 71.35 -67.93
C VAL A 790 -11.79 70.16 -68.61
N LEU A 791 -11.32 68.94 -68.33
CA LEU A 791 -12.02 67.74 -68.77
C LEU A 791 -13.38 67.67 -68.05
N PRO A 792 -14.51 67.49 -68.76
CA PRO A 792 -15.77 67.20 -68.09
C PRO A 792 -15.62 65.88 -67.31
N PRO A 793 -16.28 65.73 -66.15
CA PRO A 793 -16.16 64.53 -65.33
C PRO A 793 -16.55 63.30 -66.16
N GLN A 794 -15.63 62.34 -66.27
CA GLN A 794 -15.88 61.13 -67.05
C GLN A 794 -17.06 60.35 -66.49
N GLN A 795 -17.76 59.61 -67.36
CA GLN A 795 -19.00 58.88 -67.07
C GLN A 795 -18.75 57.57 -66.29
N THR A 796 -17.91 57.62 -65.25
CA THR A 796 -17.65 56.53 -64.32
C THR A 796 -18.68 56.46 -63.20
N LEU A 797 -19.21 57.60 -62.73
CA LEU A 797 -20.28 57.64 -61.72
C LEU A 797 -21.57 56.97 -62.19
N SER A 798 -21.90 57.06 -63.49
CA SER A 798 -23.05 56.38 -64.10
C SER A 798 -22.87 54.86 -64.30
N ARG A 799 -21.70 54.30 -63.97
CA ARG A 799 -21.45 52.85 -63.93
C ARG A 799 -21.42 52.24 -62.54
N LEU A 800 -21.42 53.05 -61.47
CA LEU A 800 -21.63 52.57 -60.11
C LEU A 800 -23.12 52.31 -59.89
N SER A 801 -23.52 51.04 -59.95
CA SER A 801 -24.87 50.62 -59.58
C SER A 801 -25.08 50.84 -58.07
N LEU A 802 -25.63 52.00 -57.70
CA LEU A 802 -25.99 52.31 -56.31
C LEU A 802 -27.17 51.46 -55.80
N ARG A 803 -27.94 50.85 -56.70
CA ARG A 803 -29.17 50.08 -56.40
C ARG A 803 -28.95 48.96 -55.37
N PRO A 804 -27.97 48.05 -55.51
CA PRO A 804 -27.76 46.96 -54.54
C PRO A 804 -27.24 47.46 -53.18
N LEU A 805 -26.56 48.62 -53.14
CA LEU A 805 -26.12 49.25 -51.89
C LEU A 805 -27.31 49.85 -51.13
N LEU A 806 -28.20 50.53 -51.84
CA LEU A 806 -29.47 51.04 -51.31
C LEU A 806 -30.42 49.91 -50.90
N GLU A 807 -30.43 48.78 -51.63
CA GLU A 807 -31.19 47.57 -51.26
C GLU A 807 -30.63 46.86 -50.02
N ARG A 808 -29.31 46.90 -49.77
CA ARG A 808 -28.74 46.43 -48.49
C ARG A 808 -29.12 47.35 -47.33
N LEU A 809 -29.04 48.68 -47.51
CA LEU A 809 -29.49 49.65 -46.49
C LEU A 809 -31.00 49.50 -46.18
N LYS A 810 -31.83 49.24 -47.19
CA LYS A 810 -33.27 48.94 -47.02
C LYS A 810 -33.55 47.62 -46.29
N LYS A 811 -32.59 46.71 -46.21
CA LYS A 811 -32.68 45.46 -45.42
C LYS A 811 -32.15 45.61 -43.97
N MET A 812 -31.67 46.79 -43.58
CA MET A 812 -31.14 47.08 -42.25
C MET A 812 -32.02 48.08 -41.46
N GLU A 813 -33.27 48.30 -41.89
CA GLU A 813 -34.29 49.13 -41.24
C GLU A 813 -33.98 50.63 -41.03
N ILE A 814 -32.76 51.10 -41.37
CA ILE A 814 -32.33 52.52 -41.35
C ILE A 814 -33.13 53.43 -42.33
N THR A 815 -34.19 52.93 -42.96
CA THR A 815 -34.75 53.50 -44.19
C THR A 815 -35.79 54.61 -44.04
N GLU A 816 -36.54 54.74 -42.94
CA GLU A 816 -37.61 55.76 -42.86
C GLU A 816 -37.06 57.19 -43.06
N LYS A 817 -36.05 57.58 -42.27
CA LYS A 817 -35.40 58.90 -42.39
C LYS A 817 -34.63 59.08 -43.70
N VAL A 818 -34.22 58.00 -44.38
CA VAL A 818 -33.54 58.07 -45.68
C VAL A 818 -34.56 58.23 -46.83
N ALA A 819 -35.78 57.71 -46.68
CA ALA A 819 -36.86 57.91 -47.64
C ALA A 819 -37.34 59.37 -47.65
N GLU A 820 -37.64 59.96 -46.49
CA GLU A 820 -38.01 61.39 -46.37
C GLU A 820 -36.97 62.33 -47.01
N VAL A 821 -35.69 62.00 -46.82
CA VAL A 821 -34.52 62.71 -47.38
C VAL A 821 -34.46 62.67 -48.91
N MET A 822 -35.03 61.65 -49.55
CA MET A 822 -35.12 61.51 -51.00
C MET A 822 -36.40 62.11 -51.58
N GLU A 823 -37.56 61.92 -50.95
CA GLU A 823 -38.82 62.52 -51.44
C GLU A 823 -38.75 64.06 -51.39
N SER A 824 -38.20 64.63 -50.32
CA SER A 824 -37.94 66.06 -50.19
C SER A 824 -36.95 66.65 -51.21
N ALA A 825 -36.21 65.84 -51.97
CA ALA A 825 -35.36 66.30 -53.07
C ALA A 825 -36.10 66.41 -54.42
N SER A 826 -37.33 65.88 -54.50
CA SER A 826 -38.10 65.77 -55.75
C SER A 826 -38.87 67.05 -56.12
N ALA A 827 -39.07 67.97 -55.16
CA ALA A 827 -39.95 69.13 -55.30
C ALA A 827 -39.28 70.40 -55.86
N SER A 828 -37.94 70.48 -55.88
CA SER A 828 -37.21 71.71 -56.24
C SER A 828 -36.73 71.70 -57.71
N SER A 829 -37.62 72.08 -58.63
CA SER A 829 -37.27 72.31 -60.03
C SER A 829 -36.38 73.56 -60.21
N GLY A 830 -35.09 73.40 -60.50
CA GLY A 830 -34.17 74.55 -60.59
C GLY A 830 -32.70 74.30 -60.98
N TYR A 831 -32.44 73.62 -62.10
CA TYR A 831 -31.19 73.70 -62.89
C TYR A 831 -29.83 73.75 -62.14
N VAL A 832 -29.56 72.81 -61.24
CA VAL A 832 -28.20 72.52 -60.74
C VAL A 832 -27.99 71.00 -60.69
N PRO A 833 -26.84 70.43 -61.10
CA PRO A 833 -26.59 69.01 -60.95
C PRO A 833 -26.50 68.61 -59.47
N SER A 834 -27.44 67.78 -59.01
CA SER A 834 -27.46 67.24 -57.65
C SER A 834 -26.28 66.29 -57.43
N SER A 835 -25.17 66.81 -56.90
CA SER A 835 -23.95 66.02 -56.70
C SER A 835 -24.16 64.94 -55.63
N PHE A 836 -23.59 63.76 -55.87
CA PHE A 836 -23.67 62.60 -54.96
C PHE A 836 -23.20 62.91 -53.53
N GLY A 837 -22.28 63.86 -53.36
CA GLY A 837 -21.86 64.35 -52.06
C GLY A 837 -22.98 64.98 -51.21
N SER A 838 -23.98 65.62 -51.83
CA SER A 838 -25.16 66.14 -51.10
C SER A 838 -26.02 65.02 -50.53
N LEU A 839 -26.17 63.90 -51.26
CA LEU A 839 -26.89 62.72 -50.80
C LEU A 839 -26.16 62.07 -49.61
N ILE A 840 -24.83 61.90 -49.70
CA ILE A 840 -24.00 61.40 -48.60
C ILE A 840 -24.15 62.31 -47.36
N LEU A 841 -24.09 63.64 -47.52
CA LEU A 841 -24.21 64.58 -46.42
C LEU A 841 -25.55 64.40 -45.66
N LYS A 842 -26.67 64.32 -46.39
CA LYS A 842 -27.99 64.09 -45.79
C LYS A 842 -28.10 62.74 -45.09
N VAL A 843 -27.51 61.67 -45.64
CA VAL A 843 -27.51 60.33 -45.01
C VAL A 843 -26.69 60.32 -43.73
N VAL A 844 -25.50 60.93 -43.70
CA VAL A 844 -24.68 61.02 -42.48
C VAL A 844 -25.39 61.88 -41.41
N MET A 845 -26.04 62.98 -41.81
CA MET A 845 -26.86 63.81 -40.93
C MET A 845 -28.09 63.09 -40.36
N ALA A 846 -28.63 62.07 -41.04
CA ALA A 846 -29.73 61.25 -40.55
C ALA A 846 -29.28 60.17 -39.55
N ILE A 847 -28.06 59.63 -39.74
CA ILE A 847 -27.45 58.61 -38.86
C ILE A 847 -26.89 59.25 -37.58
N ASN A 848 -26.26 60.43 -37.67
CA ASN A 848 -25.79 61.18 -36.51
C ASN A 848 -26.17 62.67 -36.64
N PRO A 849 -27.18 63.17 -35.90
CA PRO A 849 -27.62 64.56 -36.01
C PRO A 849 -26.58 65.56 -35.48
N ALA A 850 -25.67 65.17 -34.58
CA ALA A 850 -24.58 66.04 -34.12
C ALA A 850 -23.50 66.27 -35.21
N ALA A 851 -23.38 65.38 -36.20
CA ALA A 851 -22.49 65.58 -37.33
C ALA A 851 -22.92 66.75 -38.25
N LYS A 852 -24.15 67.27 -38.10
CA LYS A 852 -24.68 68.41 -38.88
C LYS A 852 -23.79 69.65 -38.81
N GLU A 853 -23.28 69.99 -37.63
CA GLU A 853 -22.45 71.20 -37.46
C GLU A 853 -21.05 70.99 -38.05
N LEU A 854 -20.40 69.86 -37.75
CA LEU A 854 -19.09 69.47 -38.31
C LEU A 854 -19.10 69.38 -39.84
N LEU A 855 -20.20 68.90 -40.43
CA LEU A 855 -20.33 68.77 -41.88
C LEU A 855 -20.69 70.09 -42.57
N LEU A 856 -21.62 70.90 -42.04
CA LEU A 856 -21.88 72.23 -42.57
C LEU A 856 -20.66 73.16 -42.45
N ALA A 857 -19.83 72.99 -41.41
CA ALA A 857 -18.57 73.70 -41.26
C ALA A 857 -17.52 73.32 -42.34
N SER A 858 -17.58 72.12 -42.93
CA SER A 858 -16.62 71.66 -43.95
C SER A 858 -17.11 71.78 -45.39
N THR A 859 -18.43 71.71 -45.66
CA THR A 859 -18.96 71.84 -47.03
C THR A 859 -19.31 73.27 -47.43
N ASN A 860 -19.54 74.18 -46.48
CA ASN A 860 -19.55 75.60 -46.79
C ASN A 860 -18.11 76.06 -47.06
N GLY A 861 -17.89 76.81 -48.14
CA GLY A 861 -16.55 77.22 -48.60
C GLY A 861 -15.75 78.10 -47.62
N THR A 862 -16.34 78.47 -46.49
CA THR A 862 -15.68 79.16 -45.38
C THR A 862 -14.43 78.42 -44.91
N PHE A 863 -14.42 77.10 -44.71
CA PHE A 863 -13.23 76.43 -44.13
C PHE A 863 -11.97 76.60 -44.98
N HIS A 864 -12.08 76.47 -46.31
CA HIS A 864 -10.94 76.66 -47.21
C HIS A 864 -10.56 78.14 -47.45
N CYS A 865 -11.53 79.05 -47.48
CA CYS A 865 -11.24 80.49 -47.55
C CYS A 865 -10.63 80.99 -46.24
N GLN A 866 -11.10 80.52 -45.09
CA GLN A 866 -10.69 80.97 -43.76
C GLN A 866 -9.32 80.41 -43.38
N ALA A 867 -9.01 79.13 -43.64
CA ALA A 867 -7.66 78.59 -43.47
C ALA A 867 -6.60 79.30 -44.35
N LEU A 868 -7.01 79.90 -45.48
CA LEU A 868 -6.14 80.73 -46.32
C LEU A 868 -6.05 82.20 -45.86
N LEU A 869 -7.06 82.72 -45.16
CA LEU A 869 -7.08 84.07 -44.60
C LEU A 869 -6.44 84.17 -43.20
N GLU A 870 -6.53 83.12 -42.39
CA GLU A 870 -5.86 83.02 -41.08
C GLU A 870 -4.33 82.96 -41.25
N ARG A 871 -3.84 82.30 -42.32
CA ARG A 871 -2.44 82.43 -42.78
C ARG A 871 -2.04 83.85 -43.24
N ARG A 872 -2.95 84.83 -43.23
CA ARG A 872 -2.70 86.25 -43.52
C ARG A 872 -3.15 87.22 -42.42
N ARG A 873 -3.63 86.75 -41.25
CA ARG A 873 -3.98 87.61 -40.10
C ARG A 873 -3.34 87.11 -38.82
N ARG A 874 -2.35 87.85 -38.32
CA ARG A 874 -1.97 87.83 -36.89
C ARG A 874 -2.93 88.75 -36.11
N PRO A 875 -3.59 88.26 -35.05
CA PRO A 875 -4.03 89.13 -33.96
C PRO A 875 -3.30 88.81 -32.64
N VAL A 876 -3.25 89.81 -31.77
CA VAL A 876 -2.56 89.85 -30.48
C VAL A 876 -3.19 88.90 -29.46
N LYS A 877 -2.39 88.45 -28.48
CA LYS A 877 -2.84 87.68 -27.30
C LYS A 877 -4.03 88.36 -26.60
N MET A 878 -5.02 87.58 -26.19
CA MET A 878 -5.90 87.92 -25.06
C MET A 878 -6.01 86.72 -24.12
N ARG A 879 -5.76 86.95 -22.82
CA ARG A 879 -5.99 85.97 -21.74
C ARG A 879 -7.23 86.41 -20.96
N VAL A 880 -8.25 85.56 -20.90
CA VAL A 880 -9.30 85.59 -19.88
C VAL A 880 -9.59 84.11 -19.56
N ALA A 881 -8.88 83.47 -18.62
CA ALA A 881 -8.96 83.64 -17.16
C ALA A 881 -10.16 82.92 -16.54
N ALA A 882 -9.99 81.62 -16.27
CA ALA A 882 -10.48 81.09 -15.00
C ALA A 882 -9.54 81.62 -13.89
N ARG A 883 -10.10 81.99 -12.73
CA ARG A 883 -9.30 82.30 -11.54
C ARG A 883 -9.00 81.02 -10.77
N GLY A 884 -7.92 81.06 -9.99
CA GLY A 884 -7.52 80.09 -8.98
C GLY A 884 -6.44 80.79 -8.15
N ASP A 885 -6.65 80.93 -6.85
CA ASP A 885 -6.01 82.00 -6.07
C ASP A 885 -4.53 81.72 -5.68
N MET A 886 -3.74 82.80 -5.67
CA MET A 886 -2.52 83.03 -4.87
C MET A 886 -1.23 82.20 -5.12
N THR A 887 -0.26 82.84 -5.82
CA THR A 887 1.17 83.06 -5.42
C THR A 887 2.07 81.88 -4.97
N ASP A 888 3.31 81.68 -5.45
CA ASP A 888 4.32 82.64 -5.98
C ASP A 888 5.31 82.07 -7.02
N TYR A 889 5.79 82.96 -7.91
CA TYR A 889 7.04 83.00 -8.71
C TYR A 889 7.63 81.78 -9.48
N ASP A 890 7.58 81.90 -10.82
CA ASP A 890 8.60 81.59 -11.86
C ASP A 890 9.49 80.33 -11.75
N THR A 891 9.57 79.45 -12.76
CA THR A 891 9.64 79.74 -14.22
C THR A 891 9.11 78.57 -15.06
N ALA A 892 8.35 78.86 -16.13
CA ALA A 892 7.77 77.84 -17.01
C ALA A 892 8.67 77.44 -18.21
N PRO A 893 8.73 76.15 -18.59
CA PRO A 893 9.20 75.72 -19.91
C PRO A 893 8.10 75.86 -20.98
N LEU A 894 8.49 76.11 -22.23
CA LEU A 894 7.59 76.31 -23.37
C LEU A 894 7.11 75.00 -24.02
N SER A 895 5.97 75.08 -24.71
CA SER A 895 5.23 73.98 -25.33
C SER A 895 5.84 73.39 -26.60
N GLU A 896 5.36 72.20 -26.98
CA GLU A 896 5.81 71.42 -28.15
C GLU A 896 5.50 72.12 -29.51
N GLU A 897 6.50 72.74 -30.15
CA GLU A 897 6.40 73.06 -31.59
C GLU A 897 7.68 72.78 -32.41
N ASP A 898 8.84 72.54 -31.78
CA ASP A 898 10.13 72.29 -32.46
C ASP A 898 10.69 70.89 -32.10
N ILE A 899 9.98 69.82 -32.50
CA ILE A 899 10.40 68.40 -32.35
C ILE A 899 10.80 67.82 -33.73
N PRO A 900 12.10 67.73 -34.07
CA PRO A 900 12.52 67.24 -35.38
C PRO A 900 12.12 65.78 -35.65
N THR A 901 11.94 65.41 -36.93
CA THR A 901 11.49 64.06 -37.36
C THR A 901 12.32 62.91 -36.75
N VAL A 902 13.62 63.13 -36.50
CA VAL A 902 14.53 62.18 -35.83
C VAL A 902 14.10 61.87 -34.38
N ALA A 903 13.52 62.84 -33.66
CA ALA A 903 13.01 62.65 -32.31
C ALA A 903 11.67 61.89 -32.32
N LEU A 904 10.81 62.12 -33.31
CA LEU A 904 9.61 61.31 -33.57
C LEU A 904 9.98 59.85 -33.90
N ILE A 905 10.98 59.64 -34.77
CA ILE A 905 11.53 58.31 -35.07
C ILE A 905 12.12 57.67 -33.79
N ARG A 906 12.88 58.41 -32.97
CA ARG A 906 13.37 57.89 -31.67
C ARG A 906 12.24 57.56 -30.70
N LYS A 907 11.17 58.36 -30.59
CA LYS A 907 10.00 58.05 -29.74
C LYS A 907 9.33 56.74 -30.19
N ARG A 908 9.32 56.45 -31.50
CA ARG A 908 8.80 55.20 -32.08
C ARG A 908 9.76 54.01 -31.98
N ILE A 909 11.07 54.22 -32.06
CA ILE A 909 12.09 53.18 -31.80
C ILE A 909 12.09 52.78 -30.32
N LEU A 910 12.02 53.75 -29.40
CA LEU A 910 11.91 53.48 -27.96
C LEU A 910 10.62 52.74 -27.60
N ALA A 911 9.49 53.08 -28.23
CA ALA A 911 8.24 52.34 -28.07
C ALA A 911 8.31 50.90 -28.64
N LEU A 912 9.11 50.66 -29.69
CA LEU A 912 9.38 49.31 -30.21
C LEU A 912 10.36 48.55 -29.31
N GLY A 913 11.40 49.21 -28.78
CA GLY A 913 12.33 48.63 -27.80
C GLY A 913 11.59 48.15 -26.56
N LYS A 914 10.78 49.02 -25.93
CA LYS A 914 9.93 48.63 -24.80
C LYS A 914 9.00 47.46 -25.15
N ARG A 915 8.38 47.47 -26.33
CA ARG A 915 7.51 46.35 -26.76
C ARG A 915 8.29 45.03 -27.00
N VAL A 916 9.59 45.09 -27.30
CA VAL A 916 10.47 43.91 -27.37
C VAL A 916 10.91 43.47 -25.98
N GLU A 917 11.15 44.39 -25.05
CA GLU A 917 11.38 44.11 -23.62
C GLU A 917 10.15 43.44 -22.98
N ASP A 918 8.95 43.99 -23.21
CA ASP A 918 7.67 43.42 -22.77
C ASP A 918 7.48 41.97 -23.29
N LEU A 919 7.86 41.70 -24.55
CA LEU A 919 7.82 40.37 -25.16
C LEU A 919 8.89 39.41 -24.62
N HIS A 920 10.09 39.90 -24.28
CA HIS A 920 11.11 39.08 -23.60
C HIS A 920 10.69 38.73 -22.17
N TYR A 921 10.04 39.67 -21.47
CA TYR A 921 9.45 39.42 -20.16
C TYR A 921 8.34 38.36 -20.23
N GLN A 922 7.41 38.47 -21.18
CA GLN A 922 6.39 37.44 -21.44
C GLN A 922 7.00 36.08 -21.79
N ARG A 923 8.02 36.04 -22.67
CA ARG A 923 8.75 34.80 -22.98
C ARG A 923 9.34 34.16 -21.73
N ASN A 924 9.99 34.96 -20.87
CA ASN A 924 10.64 34.47 -19.66
C ASN A 924 9.63 34.00 -18.60
N SER A 925 8.46 34.64 -18.50
CA SER A 925 7.34 34.16 -17.66
C SER A 925 6.86 32.80 -18.15
N LEU A 926 6.49 32.68 -19.43
CA LEU A 926 6.03 31.43 -20.03
C LEU A 926 7.09 30.31 -20.01
N GLN A 927 8.37 30.66 -20.04
CA GLN A 927 9.46 29.69 -19.89
C GLN A 927 9.59 29.21 -18.43
N LYS A 928 9.48 30.11 -17.44
CA LYS A 928 9.41 29.73 -16.02
C LYS A 928 8.19 28.85 -15.73
N GLU A 929 7.03 29.23 -16.25
CA GLU A 929 5.78 28.48 -16.13
C GLU A 929 5.92 27.07 -16.74
N ASN A 930 6.55 26.94 -17.92
CA ASN A 930 6.85 25.62 -18.50
C ASN A 930 7.79 24.78 -17.62
N TYR A 931 8.86 25.34 -17.07
CA TYR A 931 9.73 24.61 -16.14
C TYR A 931 8.99 24.19 -14.85
N GLU A 932 8.06 25.03 -14.38
CA GLU A 932 7.24 24.75 -13.18
C GLU A 932 6.19 23.65 -13.46
N PHE A 933 5.57 23.65 -14.65
CA PHE A 933 4.73 22.54 -15.11
C PHE A 933 5.52 21.24 -15.34
N GLN A 934 6.72 21.32 -15.90
CA GLN A 934 7.56 20.14 -16.14
C GLN A 934 8.04 19.53 -14.81
N PHE A 935 8.45 20.35 -13.84
CA PHE A 935 8.73 19.89 -12.48
C PHE A 935 7.52 19.26 -11.79
N GLN A 936 6.30 19.78 -12.01
CA GLN A 936 5.07 19.16 -11.50
C GLN A 936 4.75 17.82 -12.18
N LEU A 937 5.04 17.68 -13.48
CA LEU A 937 4.89 16.41 -14.22
C LEU A 937 5.92 15.38 -13.75
N ASP A 938 7.19 15.77 -13.59
CA ASP A 938 8.24 14.89 -13.06
C ASP A 938 7.91 14.45 -11.62
N GLN A 939 7.39 15.35 -10.78
CA GLN A 939 6.92 15.02 -9.42
C GLN A 939 5.70 14.07 -9.46
N GLN A 940 4.78 14.21 -10.42
CA GLN A 940 3.67 13.27 -10.60
C GLN A 940 4.16 11.90 -11.09
N ALA A 941 5.08 11.85 -12.05
CA ALA A 941 5.68 10.61 -12.56
C ALA A 941 6.36 9.83 -11.43
N ASN A 942 7.23 10.48 -10.65
CA ASN A 942 7.85 9.87 -9.47
C ASN A 942 6.80 9.34 -8.47
N SER A 943 5.71 10.09 -8.22
CA SER A 943 4.63 9.64 -7.33
C SER A 943 3.82 8.46 -7.86
N LEU A 944 3.82 8.23 -9.19
CA LEU A 944 3.22 7.06 -9.84
C LEU A 944 4.18 5.86 -9.80
N GLU A 945 5.49 6.05 -9.95
CA GLU A 945 6.49 4.99 -9.74
C GLU A 945 6.47 4.50 -8.28
N ASP A 946 6.43 5.41 -7.30
CA ASP A 946 6.25 5.06 -5.88
C ASP A 946 4.93 4.30 -5.64
N MET A 947 3.85 4.68 -6.33
CA MET A 947 2.56 3.98 -6.26
C MET A 947 2.62 2.59 -6.87
N GLU A 948 3.30 2.40 -8.00
CA GLU A 948 3.56 1.06 -8.57
C GLU A 948 4.39 0.17 -7.64
N VAL A 949 5.40 0.75 -6.97
CA VAL A 949 6.22 0.03 -5.99
C VAL A 949 5.40 -0.35 -4.74
N LEU A 950 4.46 0.49 -4.32
CA LEU A 950 3.52 0.16 -3.25
C LEU A 950 2.48 -0.89 -3.67
N LEU A 951 1.97 -0.83 -4.90
CA LEU A 951 1.06 -1.83 -5.45
C LEU A 951 1.72 -3.21 -5.53
N LYS A 952 2.93 -3.30 -6.08
CA LYS A 952 3.70 -4.56 -6.14
C LYS A 952 3.96 -5.14 -4.75
N LYS A 953 4.30 -4.31 -3.76
CA LYS A 953 4.41 -4.74 -2.35
C LYS A 953 3.07 -5.19 -1.75
N THR A 954 1.96 -4.63 -2.22
CA THR A 954 0.61 -5.01 -1.77
C THR A 954 0.19 -6.35 -2.40
N GLU A 955 0.59 -6.62 -3.64
CA GLU A 955 0.45 -7.92 -4.30
C GLU A 955 1.34 -8.97 -3.61
N GLU A 956 2.62 -8.68 -3.38
CA GLU A 956 3.55 -9.52 -2.61
C GLU A 956 2.99 -9.87 -1.22
N LEU A 957 2.46 -8.90 -0.47
CA LEU A 957 1.82 -9.14 0.84
C LEU A 957 0.48 -9.91 0.75
N GLN A 958 -0.25 -9.81 -0.36
CA GLN A 958 -1.45 -10.62 -0.59
C GLN A 958 -1.10 -12.08 -0.88
N ASP A 959 -0.03 -12.34 -1.65
CA ASP A 959 0.50 -13.68 -1.89
C ASP A 959 1.14 -14.28 -0.62
N GLU A 960 1.85 -13.49 0.19
CA GLU A 960 2.31 -13.92 1.52
C GLU A 960 1.13 -14.26 2.45
N MET A 961 0.08 -13.44 2.50
CA MET A 961 -1.14 -13.80 3.25
C MET A 961 -1.87 -15.03 2.68
N ALA A 962 -1.90 -15.23 1.37
CA ALA A 962 -2.54 -16.38 0.74
C ALA A 962 -1.75 -17.67 1.04
N THR A 963 -0.42 -17.62 0.96
CA THR A 963 0.45 -18.76 1.29
C THR A 963 0.39 -19.08 2.78
N LEU A 964 0.43 -18.09 3.68
CA LEU A 964 0.26 -18.29 5.12
C LEU A 964 -1.11 -18.90 5.48
N ARG A 965 -2.20 -18.45 4.84
CA ARG A 965 -3.52 -19.09 4.98
C ARG A 965 -3.48 -20.55 4.54
N SER A 966 -2.89 -20.84 3.37
CA SER A 966 -2.76 -22.22 2.88
C SER A 966 -1.90 -23.13 3.77
N GLN A 967 -0.92 -22.56 4.48
CA GLN A 967 -0.11 -23.28 5.47
C GLN A 967 -0.91 -23.55 6.74
N ASN A 968 -1.61 -22.54 7.28
CA ASN A 968 -2.50 -22.69 8.43
C ASN A 968 -3.63 -23.70 8.16
N ASP A 969 -4.24 -23.69 6.96
CA ASP A 969 -5.25 -24.67 6.57
C ASP A 969 -4.67 -26.10 6.47
N GLN A 970 -3.42 -26.26 6.01
CA GLN A 970 -2.71 -27.54 6.02
C GLN A 970 -2.35 -28.01 7.43
N GLU A 971 -1.97 -27.11 8.34
CA GLU A 971 -1.68 -27.44 9.74
C GLU A 971 -2.97 -27.78 10.52
N MET A 972 -4.09 -27.09 10.23
CA MET A 972 -5.42 -27.47 10.71
C MET A 972 -5.85 -28.85 10.20
N GLN A 973 -5.60 -29.18 8.94
CA GLN A 973 -5.88 -30.54 8.41
C GLN A 973 -4.97 -31.60 9.04
N ARG A 974 -3.68 -31.30 9.25
CA ARG A 974 -2.74 -32.22 9.92
C ARG A 974 -3.13 -32.47 11.37
N THR A 975 -3.44 -31.42 12.13
CA THR A 975 -3.87 -31.55 13.53
C THR A 975 -5.20 -32.30 13.65
N GLN A 976 -6.16 -32.09 12.73
CA GLN A 976 -7.39 -32.90 12.68
C GLN A 976 -7.12 -34.39 12.37
N LEU A 977 -6.21 -34.69 11.44
CA LEU A 977 -5.83 -36.08 11.13
C LEU A 977 -5.05 -36.74 12.26
N GLU A 978 -4.16 -36.02 12.94
CA GLU A 978 -3.49 -36.49 14.15
C GLU A 978 -4.47 -36.72 15.30
N GLN A 979 -5.46 -35.84 15.46
CA GLN A 979 -6.50 -36.01 16.48
C GLN A 979 -7.33 -37.26 16.19
N GLN A 980 -7.81 -37.45 14.95
CA GLN A 980 -8.54 -38.66 14.54
C GLN A 980 -7.69 -39.94 14.68
N ALA A 981 -6.38 -39.87 14.50
CA ALA A 981 -5.47 -41.00 14.74
C ALA A 981 -5.32 -41.30 16.24
N LYS A 982 -5.19 -40.27 17.10
CA LYS A 982 -5.15 -40.40 18.56
C LYS A 982 -6.48 -40.93 19.11
N ASP A 983 -7.61 -40.45 18.61
CA ASP A 983 -8.94 -40.91 18.99
C ASP A 983 -9.13 -42.41 18.62
N GLN A 984 -8.62 -42.85 17.48
CA GLN A 984 -8.59 -44.28 17.09
C GLN A 984 -7.62 -45.11 17.95
N GLU A 985 -6.45 -44.58 18.32
CA GLU A 985 -5.52 -45.24 19.24
C GLU A 985 -6.14 -45.41 20.63
N ILE A 986 -6.82 -44.37 21.13
CA ILE A 986 -7.56 -44.40 22.40
C ILE A 986 -8.67 -45.45 22.34
N GLN A 987 -9.51 -45.45 21.30
CA GLN A 987 -10.57 -46.47 21.13
C GLN A 987 -9.98 -47.89 21.08
N SER A 988 -8.87 -48.12 20.38
CA SER A 988 -8.23 -49.43 20.36
C SER A 988 -7.70 -49.87 21.74
N ARG A 989 -7.23 -48.93 22.57
CA ARG A 989 -6.84 -49.22 23.97
C ARG A 989 -8.04 -49.41 24.90
N GLU A 990 -9.14 -48.72 24.67
CA GLU A 990 -10.40 -48.95 25.40
C GLU A 990 -10.95 -50.35 25.09
N ASP A 991 -10.94 -50.78 23.82
CA ASP A 991 -11.30 -52.14 23.40
C ASP A 991 -10.35 -53.20 24.01
N GLU A 992 -9.02 -52.98 23.96
CA GLU A 992 -8.03 -53.86 24.61
C GLU A 992 -8.24 -53.97 26.13
N LEU A 993 -8.55 -52.85 26.80
CA LEU A 993 -8.85 -52.83 28.23
C LEU A 993 -10.16 -53.55 28.56
N VAL A 994 -11.20 -53.42 27.74
CA VAL A 994 -12.46 -54.16 27.89
C VAL A 994 -12.25 -55.67 27.68
N GLU A 995 -11.43 -56.08 26.71
CA GLU A 995 -11.09 -57.48 26.50
C GLU A 995 -10.24 -58.04 27.66
N ALA A 996 -9.32 -57.25 28.21
CA ALA A 996 -8.53 -57.60 29.40
C ALA A 996 -9.41 -57.71 30.66
N GLN A 997 -10.36 -56.77 30.84
CA GLN A 997 -11.35 -56.79 31.92
C GLN A 997 -12.19 -58.07 31.87
N ALA A 998 -12.71 -58.44 30.69
CA ALA A 998 -13.48 -59.68 30.49
C ALA A 998 -12.64 -60.94 30.77
N LYS A 999 -11.36 -60.96 30.38
CA LYS A 999 -10.42 -62.04 30.71
C LYS A 999 -10.22 -62.15 32.23
N ILE A 1000 -10.03 -61.04 32.93
CA ILE A 1000 -9.92 -61.00 34.40
C ILE A 1000 -11.20 -61.54 35.07
N GLU A 1001 -12.38 -61.14 34.60
CA GLU A 1001 -13.65 -61.65 35.12
C GLU A 1001 -13.81 -63.17 34.92
N THR A 1002 -13.46 -63.71 33.74
CA THR A 1002 -13.47 -65.17 33.52
C THR A 1002 -12.48 -65.92 34.43
N LEU A 1003 -11.27 -65.38 34.63
CA LEU A 1003 -10.27 -65.96 35.52
C LEU A 1003 -10.71 -65.89 37.00
N GLN A 1004 -11.42 -64.85 37.43
CA GLN A 1004 -12.00 -64.78 38.77
C GLN A 1004 -13.08 -65.85 39.00
N VAL A 1005 -13.88 -66.18 37.98
CA VAL A 1005 -14.85 -67.29 38.04
C VAL A 1005 -14.13 -68.64 38.10
N GLU A 1006 -13.07 -68.86 37.31
CA GLU A 1006 -12.27 -70.09 37.36
C GLU A 1006 -11.55 -70.27 38.71
N VAL A 1007 -11.00 -69.20 39.28
CA VAL A 1007 -10.41 -69.20 40.64
C VAL A 1007 -11.48 -69.52 41.67
N SER A 1008 -12.68 -68.93 41.59
CA SER A 1008 -13.79 -69.19 42.52
C SER A 1008 -14.24 -70.65 42.51
N ASP A 1009 -14.31 -71.30 41.34
CA ASP A 1009 -14.63 -72.74 41.26
C ASP A 1009 -13.43 -73.64 41.63
N ALA A 1010 -12.19 -73.19 41.43
CA ALA A 1010 -11.00 -73.88 41.94
C ALA A 1010 -10.97 -73.86 43.48
N GLU A 1011 -11.25 -72.72 44.12
CA GLU A 1011 -11.45 -72.60 45.57
C GLU A 1011 -12.63 -73.46 46.04
N GLY A 1012 -13.75 -73.44 45.32
CA GLY A 1012 -14.89 -74.32 45.56
C GLY A 1012 -14.58 -75.81 45.42
N ARG A 1013 -13.61 -76.20 44.59
CA ARG A 1013 -13.07 -77.58 44.51
C ARG A 1013 -12.12 -77.90 45.67
N ILE A 1014 -11.26 -76.96 46.06
CA ILE A 1014 -10.35 -77.11 47.21
C ILE A 1014 -11.16 -77.27 48.51
N ALA A 1015 -12.17 -76.44 48.76
CA ALA A 1015 -13.03 -76.53 49.94
C ALA A 1015 -13.76 -77.89 50.06
N ARG A 1016 -14.21 -78.45 48.93
CA ARG A 1016 -14.77 -79.82 48.87
C ARG A 1016 -13.73 -80.88 49.24
N MET A 1017 -12.55 -80.83 48.62
CA MET A 1017 -11.43 -81.72 48.93
C MET A 1017 -10.97 -81.64 50.40
N GLU A 1018 -11.03 -80.46 51.01
CA GLU A 1018 -10.68 -80.26 52.42
C GLU A 1018 -11.76 -80.80 53.37
N ALA A 1019 -13.04 -80.67 53.01
CA ALA A 1019 -14.14 -81.30 53.75
C ALA A 1019 -14.09 -82.84 53.67
N GLU A 1020 -13.82 -83.41 52.50
CA GLU A 1020 -13.61 -84.86 52.32
C GLU A 1020 -12.41 -85.36 53.13
N LYS A 1021 -11.29 -84.64 53.08
CA LYS A 1021 -10.07 -84.88 53.90
C LYS A 1021 -10.34 -84.77 55.41
N ALA A 1022 -11.27 -83.93 55.85
CA ALA A 1022 -11.71 -83.86 57.24
C ALA A 1022 -12.59 -85.07 57.62
N SER A 1023 -13.52 -85.49 56.74
CA SER A 1023 -14.34 -86.69 56.93
C SER A 1023 -13.49 -87.95 57.00
N LEU A 1024 -12.55 -88.13 56.07
CA LEU A 1024 -11.63 -89.27 56.05
C LEU A 1024 -10.70 -89.31 57.26
N ARG A 1025 -10.35 -88.14 57.85
CA ARG A 1025 -9.62 -88.08 59.13
C ARG A 1025 -10.49 -88.58 60.29
N LEU A 1026 -11.75 -88.13 60.37
CA LEU A 1026 -12.72 -88.60 61.38
C LEU A 1026 -12.95 -90.12 61.28
N GLU A 1027 -13.16 -90.65 60.07
CA GLU A 1027 -13.26 -92.10 59.84
C GLU A 1027 -11.99 -92.86 60.24
N LEU A 1028 -10.82 -92.34 59.90
CA LEU A 1028 -9.53 -92.97 60.21
C LEU A 1028 -9.22 -92.94 61.72
N ASP A 1029 -9.60 -91.89 62.44
CA ASP A 1029 -9.46 -91.82 63.90
C ASP A 1029 -10.54 -92.65 64.63
N GLN A 1030 -11.73 -92.82 64.03
CA GLN A 1030 -12.75 -93.78 64.49
C GLN A 1030 -12.32 -95.24 64.25
N LEU A 1031 -11.63 -95.53 63.15
CA LEU A 1031 -11.01 -96.83 62.91
C LEU A 1031 -9.88 -97.10 63.92
N LYS A 1032 -9.00 -96.13 64.21
CA LYS A 1032 -7.99 -96.26 65.27
C LYS A 1032 -8.61 -96.57 66.63
N SER A 1033 -9.64 -95.85 67.06
CA SER A 1033 -10.28 -96.11 68.35
C SER A 1033 -10.93 -97.49 68.41
N SER A 1034 -11.58 -97.95 67.33
CA SER A 1034 -12.09 -99.31 67.23
C SER A 1034 -10.98 -100.39 67.27
N SER A 1035 -9.81 -100.12 66.67
CA SER A 1035 -8.65 -101.01 66.72
C SER A 1035 -8.08 -101.11 68.14
N ILE A 1036 -7.96 -99.98 68.84
CA ILE A 1036 -7.50 -99.94 70.24
C ILE A 1036 -8.49 -100.68 71.15
N GLU A 1037 -9.80 -100.56 70.91
CA GLU A 1037 -10.80 -101.35 71.63
C GLU A 1037 -10.64 -102.86 71.40
N GLU A 1038 -10.40 -103.30 70.16
CA GLU A 1038 -10.17 -104.73 69.85
C GLU A 1038 -8.85 -105.25 70.45
N GLU A 1039 -7.77 -104.46 70.46
CA GLU A 1039 -6.54 -104.82 71.18
C GLU A 1039 -6.78 -104.96 72.69
N VAL A 1040 -7.52 -104.02 73.29
CA VAL A 1040 -7.91 -104.09 74.72
C VAL A 1040 -8.81 -105.30 75.01
N LYS A 1041 -9.67 -105.73 74.07
CA LYS A 1041 -10.45 -106.98 74.18
C LYS A 1041 -9.53 -108.21 74.07
N ALA A 1042 -8.60 -108.20 73.11
CA ALA A 1042 -7.63 -109.28 72.92
C ALA A 1042 -6.70 -109.46 74.13
N ASP A 1043 -6.23 -108.38 74.75
CA ASP A 1043 -5.38 -108.45 75.94
C ASP A 1043 -6.15 -108.87 77.19
N LYS A 1044 -7.43 -108.48 77.33
CA LYS A 1044 -8.33 -109.06 78.35
C LYS A 1044 -8.53 -110.56 78.15
N ALA A 1045 -8.62 -111.04 76.91
CA ALA A 1045 -8.67 -112.48 76.62
C ALA A 1045 -7.35 -113.21 76.92
N LYS A 1046 -6.19 -112.64 76.55
CA LYS A 1046 -4.85 -113.16 76.93
C LYS A 1046 -4.70 -113.23 78.46
N ALA A 1047 -5.16 -112.23 79.19
CA ALA A 1047 -5.15 -112.21 80.66
C ALA A 1047 -6.07 -113.27 81.28
N ALA A 1048 -7.25 -113.51 80.70
CA ALA A 1048 -8.14 -114.60 81.12
C ALA A 1048 -7.53 -115.99 80.89
N ALA A 1049 -6.88 -116.21 79.73
CA ALA A 1049 -6.19 -117.46 79.43
C ALA A 1049 -5.04 -117.75 80.41
N ARG A 1050 -4.24 -116.73 80.78
CA ARG A 1050 -3.16 -116.87 81.79
C ARG A 1050 -3.69 -117.33 83.16
N ARG A 1051 -4.84 -116.82 83.60
CA ARG A 1051 -5.50 -117.26 84.86
C ARG A 1051 -5.93 -118.73 84.79
N GLN A 1052 -6.52 -119.16 83.68
CA GLN A 1052 -6.90 -120.57 83.50
C GLN A 1052 -5.69 -121.51 83.47
N GLU A 1053 -4.55 -121.10 82.90
CA GLU A 1053 -3.32 -121.88 83.02
C GLU A 1053 -2.84 -122.00 84.47
N GLU A 1054 -2.93 -120.94 85.27
CA GLU A 1054 -2.51 -120.95 86.68
C GLU A 1054 -3.41 -121.83 87.55
N GLU A 1055 -4.72 -121.84 87.30
CA GLU A 1055 -5.65 -122.80 87.88
C GLU A 1055 -5.28 -124.25 87.51
N VAL A 1056 -4.99 -124.53 86.23
CA VAL A 1056 -4.54 -125.85 85.77
C VAL A 1056 -3.19 -126.25 86.38
N ARG A 1057 -2.26 -125.31 86.60
CA ARG A 1057 -0.98 -125.56 87.30
C ARG A 1057 -1.20 -125.89 88.77
N SER A 1058 -2.09 -125.16 89.47
CA SER A 1058 -2.39 -125.42 90.89
C SER A 1058 -3.09 -126.78 91.10
N LEU A 1059 -4.05 -127.13 90.23
CA LEU A 1059 -4.69 -128.45 90.21
C LEU A 1059 -3.69 -129.58 89.95
N LYS A 1060 -2.72 -129.39 89.04
CA LYS A 1060 -1.61 -130.34 88.82
C LYS A 1060 -0.70 -130.49 90.04
N GLN A 1061 -0.45 -129.42 90.81
CA GLN A 1061 0.28 -129.53 92.10
C GLN A 1061 -0.55 -130.24 93.18
N ALA A 1062 -1.85 -129.97 93.29
CA ALA A 1062 -2.74 -130.65 94.23
C ALA A 1062 -2.83 -132.17 93.95
N SER A 1063 -2.92 -132.55 92.67
CA SER A 1063 -2.85 -133.95 92.22
C SER A 1063 -1.55 -134.62 92.66
N ARG A 1064 -0.39 -133.98 92.41
CA ARG A 1064 0.93 -134.50 92.80
C ARG A 1064 1.10 -134.63 94.33
N ARG A 1065 0.43 -133.80 95.14
CA ARG A 1065 0.41 -133.96 96.61
C ARG A 1065 -0.44 -135.16 97.04
N ARG A 1066 -1.65 -135.36 96.48
CA ARG A 1066 -2.49 -136.54 96.79
C ARG A 1066 -1.80 -137.87 96.48
N GLN A 1067 -0.93 -137.92 95.47
CA GLN A 1067 -0.27 -139.16 95.05
C GLN A 1067 0.91 -139.61 95.95
N ARG A 1068 1.32 -138.81 96.94
CA ARG A 1068 2.37 -139.20 97.92
C ARG A 1068 1.84 -139.79 99.24
N CYS A 1069 0.54 -139.68 99.53
CA CYS A 1069 -0.05 -140.15 100.80
C CYS A 1069 -0.75 -141.52 100.68
N ARG A 1070 -0.16 -142.47 99.95
CA ARG A 1070 -0.64 -143.87 99.81
C ARG A 1070 0.48 -144.94 99.82
N ARG A 1071 1.67 -144.56 100.31
CA ARG A 1071 2.74 -145.47 100.76
C ARG A 1071 3.44 -144.74 101.91
N TRP A 1072 3.52 -145.40 103.07
CA TRP A 1072 3.51 -144.82 104.43
C TRP A 1072 2.09 -144.48 104.90
#